data_AF-A0A523U523-F1
#
_entry.id   AF-A0A523U523-F1
#
_cell.length_a   1.000
_cell.length_b   1.000
_cell.length_c   1.000
_cell.angle_alpha   90.00
_cell.angle_beta   90.00
_cell.angle_gamma   90.00
#
_symmetry.space_group_name_H-M   'P 1'
#
loop_
_entity.id
_entity.type
_entity.pdbx_description
1 polymer ?
#
loop_
_entity_poly.entity_id
_entity_poly.type
_entity_poly.pdbx_seq_one_letter_code
_entity_poly.pdbx_strand_id
1 'polypeptide(L)'
;MKDKGMMIAKSPKGTGGTRWPRFVRMLLCFCVIAVLMTVRNEGLRPVSAGENEASANKLTISLIAPNADEVFEQLDRLAREKKWLDYFKTADRAMECHGEMLYQVTYNFYENFGVILRRRIHALPKEAYDVFREYYDTAAGAQFSGWERCRDRKMLVEIVERYFPSSYTDEALLKLGSLDFESGRYRRAAKWFRMLIDFYPNPDKPREDALVKAAFAYSASGDAKKILGLVKYAKENGMDKKPAGVLPEEGSLTIGQLLMKLTDAALHRRVDRARLKELLANWPTLRGNQQRNRLAERDLVPGGIVGVYDRIRNYGSPVESVNQGRYFGISQQRVQQDVTDYYPFFPAVYGGKVFIPAQHFVGVIDLKNGKRLRPFAAPAMRYPEEEENKELENNRQLIYSLHVDRDGLYSSLTTGKWGGTNYMGIDVRGKMYERNMFAFDKPGRTLWSTRLFCDVSENAHHAVPIAPVRVGDKMIVSAYDNSEWTIAKLVAFNVHSGKCEWMTPICYNKLELTMFGAQSREPLISPLAERDGIVYFCTNLGALAAVDGETGRILWIRAYDEIEIEAAVRHITIKREMFWENSPPVISDDVVITTPLDSRLCYAFELETGKLRWNIKYDHHGEDKGPYPTVVNRMVGVSSGKVIFSGSRIMAIDIKTGLRIWKVELETNRYAVAAGCLSKRYVYIPHRRGFRVYNIRNGDRVHEHIFKRPTEEAGNLLIAGDYFITTSKMYATVFRGVPLEKRSRTARRSAAKESD
;
A
#
# COMPACT_ATOMS: atom_id res chain seq x y z
N MET A 1 -18.91 66.94 -69.30
CA MET A 1 -19.38 65.59 -69.66
C MET A 1 -18.64 64.58 -68.79
N LYS A 2 -19.40 63.71 -68.10
CA LYS A 2 -19.08 62.37 -67.54
C LYS A 2 -17.71 62.16 -66.87
N ASP A 3 -17.58 61.58 -65.69
CA ASP A 3 -18.47 61.19 -64.60
C ASP A 3 -17.61 61.31 -63.34
N LYS A 4 -18.12 61.98 -62.30
CA LYS A 4 -17.33 62.44 -61.15
C LYS A 4 -17.15 61.34 -60.10
N GLY A 5 -15.90 61.18 -59.66
CA GLY A 5 -15.55 60.42 -58.46
C GLY A 5 -15.73 61.18 -57.15
N MET A 6 -15.37 60.47 -56.07
CA MET A 6 -15.02 60.94 -54.72
C MET A 6 -16.15 61.53 -53.85
N MET A 7 -16.50 60.84 -52.76
CA MET A 7 -16.05 61.19 -51.40
C MET A 7 -16.82 60.44 -50.31
N ILE A 8 -16.06 60.17 -49.25
CA ILE A 8 -16.44 59.61 -47.96
C ILE A 8 -17.38 60.57 -47.22
N ALA A 9 -18.48 60.07 -46.65
CA ALA A 9 -19.23 60.76 -45.59
C ALA A 9 -19.97 59.81 -44.64
N LYS A 10 -19.68 60.01 -43.35
CA LYS A 10 -20.38 59.78 -42.06
C LYS A 10 -21.67 58.91 -41.97
N SER A 11 -21.72 58.21 -40.84
CA SER A 11 -22.81 57.38 -40.27
C SER A 11 -24.21 58.01 -40.27
N PRO A 12 -25.25 57.16 -40.19
CA PRO A 12 -26.44 57.45 -39.39
C PRO A 12 -26.59 56.50 -38.18
N LYS A 13 -27.02 57.09 -37.07
CA LYS A 13 -27.51 56.42 -35.86
C LYS A 13 -28.97 55.95 -36.05
N GLY A 14 -29.29 54.85 -35.37
CA GLY A 14 -30.66 54.45 -34.97
C GLY A 14 -31.35 53.52 -35.98
N THR A 15 -32.07 52.46 -35.60
CA THR A 15 -32.59 51.97 -34.33
C THR A 15 -33.17 50.57 -34.56
N GLY A 16 -33.13 49.70 -33.54
CA GLY A 16 -34.05 48.55 -33.42
C GLY A 16 -33.41 47.17 -33.58
N GLY A 17 -33.28 46.42 -32.48
CA GLY A 17 -32.83 45.03 -32.52
C GLY A 17 -32.46 44.48 -31.14
N THR A 18 -33.49 44.13 -30.36
CA THR A 18 -33.54 43.14 -29.27
C THR A 18 -32.20 42.62 -28.71
N ARG A 19 -31.79 43.14 -27.55
CA ARG A 19 -30.71 42.61 -26.71
C ARG A 19 -31.11 41.24 -26.14
N TRP A 20 -30.45 40.18 -26.61
CA TRP A 20 -30.42 38.91 -25.87
C TRP A 20 -29.55 39.07 -24.61
N PRO A 21 -29.93 38.47 -23.46
CA PRO A 21 -29.11 38.50 -22.25
C PRO A 21 -27.75 37.85 -22.50
N ARG A 22 -26.67 38.42 -21.95
CA ARG A 22 -25.29 37.89 -22.03
C ARG A 22 -25.16 36.40 -21.67
N PHE A 23 -26.12 35.87 -20.89
CA PHE A 23 -26.23 34.47 -20.51
C PHE A 23 -26.41 33.51 -21.71
N VAL A 24 -27.17 33.90 -22.73
CA VAL A 24 -27.49 33.02 -23.87
C VAL A 24 -26.33 32.95 -24.88
N ARG A 25 -25.56 34.04 -25.04
CA ARG A 25 -24.34 34.03 -25.86
C ARG A 25 -23.22 33.17 -25.25
N MET A 26 -23.16 33.07 -23.93
CA MET A 26 -22.16 32.25 -23.25
C MET A 26 -22.48 30.74 -23.35
N LEU A 27 -23.76 30.36 -23.28
CA LEU A 27 -24.20 28.97 -23.49
C LEU A 27 -23.96 28.49 -24.92
N LEU A 28 -24.20 29.33 -25.93
CA LEU A 28 -23.99 28.96 -27.34
C LEU A 28 -22.51 28.81 -27.71
N CYS A 29 -21.59 29.57 -27.11
CA CYS A 29 -20.14 29.35 -27.29
C CYS A 29 -19.65 28.04 -26.63
N PHE A 30 -20.26 27.63 -25.51
CA PHE A 30 -19.91 26.35 -24.86
C PHE A 30 -20.39 25.14 -25.66
N CYS A 31 -21.57 25.20 -26.28
CA CYS A 31 -22.09 24.10 -27.09
C CYS A 31 -21.28 23.88 -28.39
N VAL A 32 -20.74 24.93 -29.01
CA VAL A 32 -19.96 24.81 -30.26
C VAL A 32 -18.54 24.29 -30.00
N ILE A 33 -17.94 24.58 -28.84
CA ILE A 33 -16.63 24.02 -28.45
C ILE A 33 -16.75 22.55 -28.02
N ALA A 34 -17.85 22.18 -27.35
CA ALA A 34 -18.12 20.79 -26.95
C ALA A 34 -18.31 19.83 -28.14
N VAL A 35 -18.90 20.31 -29.24
CA VAL A 35 -19.13 19.50 -30.46
C VAL A 35 -17.88 19.38 -31.34
N LEU A 36 -16.91 20.30 -31.24
CA LEU A 36 -15.65 20.23 -31.99
C LEU A 36 -14.56 19.40 -31.29
N MET A 37 -14.69 19.10 -29.99
CA MET A 37 -13.74 18.24 -29.26
C MET A 37 -14.07 16.74 -29.34
N THR A 38 -15.24 16.36 -29.87
CA THR A 38 -15.69 14.95 -29.94
C THR A 38 -15.15 14.15 -31.13
N VAL A 39 -14.31 14.73 -32.00
CA VAL A 39 -13.76 14.03 -33.17
C VAL A 39 -12.23 14.06 -33.15
N ARG A 40 -11.61 13.31 -32.23
CA ARG A 40 -10.27 12.69 -32.34
C ARG A 40 -9.86 12.06 -30.99
N ASN A 41 -10.29 10.82 -30.78
CA ASN A 41 -9.59 9.83 -29.95
C ASN A 41 -10.40 8.52 -29.99
N GLU A 42 -10.15 7.71 -31.02
CA GLU A 42 -10.53 6.30 -31.01
C GLU A 42 -9.28 5.49 -30.68
N GLY A 43 -9.21 5.10 -29.41
CA GLY A 43 -8.16 4.27 -28.85
C GLY A 43 -8.35 4.22 -27.35
N LEU A 44 -8.92 3.12 -26.85
CA LEU A 44 -9.28 2.86 -25.45
C LEU A 44 -10.57 3.55 -24.95
N ARG A 45 -11.72 3.15 -25.50
CA ARG A 45 -13.02 3.33 -24.84
C ARG A 45 -13.40 2.05 -24.08
N PRO A 46 -13.92 2.13 -22.84
CA PRO A 46 -14.62 1.00 -22.23
C PRO A 46 -15.85 0.65 -23.06
N VAL A 47 -16.14 -0.65 -23.20
CA VAL A 47 -17.35 -1.16 -23.87
C VAL A 47 -18.56 -0.54 -23.17
N SER A 48 -19.31 0.29 -23.90
CA SER A 48 -20.52 0.95 -23.41
C SER A 48 -21.60 -0.11 -23.18
N ALA A 49 -21.96 -0.33 -21.91
CA ALA A 49 -23.25 -0.90 -21.56
C ALA A 49 -24.35 0.03 -22.12
N GLY A 50 -25.42 -0.57 -22.66
CA GLY A 50 -26.49 0.13 -23.37
C GLY A 50 -27.07 1.31 -22.62
N GLU A 51 -27.44 2.33 -23.39
CA GLU A 51 -28.17 3.51 -22.95
C GLU A 51 -29.54 3.11 -22.40
N ASN A 52 -29.60 2.85 -21.09
CA ASN A 52 -30.76 3.06 -20.21
C ASN A 52 -30.41 2.59 -18.80
N GLU A 53 -29.63 3.38 -18.07
CA GLU A 53 -29.64 3.37 -16.60
C GLU A 53 -29.04 4.68 -16.09
N ALA A 54 -29.89 5.61 -15.64
CA ALA A 54 -29.48 6.71 -14.77
C ALA A 54 -29.22 6.18 -13.34
N SER A 55 -28.40 5.13 -13.22
CA SER A 55 -28.13 4.38 -12.01
C SER A 55 -26.62 4.06 -11.89
N ALA A 56 -26.09 4.33 -10.70
CA ALA A 56 -24.83 3.88 -10.11
C ALA A 56 -23.48 4.43 -10.62
N ASN A 57 -22.87 5.28 -9.78
CA ASN A 57 -21.42 5.33 -9.58
C ASN A 57 -20.93 3.91 -9.30
N LYS A 58 -20.35 3.22 -10.29
CA LYS A 58 -20.00 1.79 -10.17
C LYS A 58 -18.50 1.61 -10.35
N LEU A 59 -17.86 1.02 -9.33
CA LEU A 59 -16.50 0.50 -9.41
C LEU A 59 -16.30 -0.30 -10.71
N THR A 60 -15.29 0.08 -11.48
CA THR A 60 -14.88 -0.65 -12.68
C THR A 60 -13.49 -1.24 -12.44
N ILE A 61 -13.39 -2.57 -12.58
CA ILE A 61 -12.13 -3.30 -12.49
C ILE A 61 -11.47 -3.36 -13.86
N SER A 62 -10.16 -3.14 -13.90
CA SER A 62 -9.38 -3.18 -15.14
C SER A 62 -9.23 -4.61 -15.68
N LEU A 63 -9.03 -4.74 -17.00
CA LEU A 63 -8.58 -5.97 -17.66
C LEU A 63 -9.48 -7.21 -17.43
N ILE A 64 -10.82 -7.09 -17.48
CA ILE A 64 -11.70 -8.26 -17.40
C ILE A 64 -11.65 -9.07 -18.71
N ALA A 65 -11.46 -10.39 -18.61
CA ALA A 65 -11.44 -11.30 -19.74
C ALA A 65 -12.85 -11.45 -20.34
N PRO A 66 -13.06 -11.10 -21.63
CA PRO A 66 -14.35 -11.31 -22.28
C PRO A 66 -14.61 -12.81 -22.52
N ASN A 67 -15.87 -13.22 -22.46
CA ASN A 67 -16.32 -14.61 -22.72
C ASN A 67 -15.58 -15.71 -21.92
N ALA A 68 -15.00 -15.34 -20.77
CA ALA A 68 -14.21 -16.27 -19.97
C ALA A 68 -15.02 -17.46 -19.45
N ASP A 69 -16.32 -17.27 -19.17
CA ASP A 69 -17.22 -18.36 -18.76
C ASP A 69 -17.35 -19.41 -19.88
N GLU A 70 -17.59 -18.98 -21.13
CA GLU A 70 -17.69 -19.88 -22.29
C GLU A 70 -16.40 -20.69 -22.50
N VAL A 71 -15.25 -20.03 -22.33
CA VAL A 71 -13.93 -20.67 -22.43
C VAL A 71 -13.77 -21.74 -21.34
N PHE A 72 -14.10 -21.43 -20.09
CA PHE A 72 -14.00 -22.40 -19.01
C PHE A 72 -15.00 -23.55 -19.15
N GLU A 73 -16.22 -23.28 -19.60
CA GLU A 73 -17.22 -24.32 -19.90
C GLU A 73 -16.75 -25.26 -21.02
N GLN A 74 -16.12 -24.71 -22.07
CA GLN A 74 -15.54 -25.51 -23.14
C GLN A 74 -14.40 -26.39 -22.63
N LEU A 75 -13.51 -25.85 -21.80
CA LEU A 75 -12.43 -26.61 -21.17
C LEU A 75 -12.99 -27.73 -20.27
N ASP A 76 -14.02 -27.44 -19.47
CA ASP A 76 -14.65 -28.42 -18.58
C ASP A 76 -15.38 -29.52 -19.37
N ARG A 77 -15.97 -29.20 -20.52
CA ARG A 77 -16.50 -30.20 -21.46
C ARG A 77 -15.41 -31.10 -22.03
N LEU A 78 -14.32 -30.52 -22.55
CA LEU A 78 -13.20 -31.28 -23.11
C LEU A 78 -12.53 -32.20 -22.07
N ALA A 79 -12.40 -31.72 -20.83
CA ALA A 79 -11.88 -32.52 -19.72
C ALA A 79 -12.81 -33.70 -19.37
N ARG A 80 -14.13 -33.49 -19.33
CA ARG A 80 -15.11 -34.58 -19.10
C ARG A 80 -15.09 -35.63 -20.22
N GLU A 81 -14.92 -35.19 -21.46
CA GLU A 81 -14.79 -36.06 -22.63
C GLU A 81 -13.38 -36.68 -22.78
N LYS A 82 -12.44 -36.33 -21.89
CA LYS A 82 -11.02 -36.76 -21.93
C LYS A 82 -10.31 -36.42 -23.26
N LYS A 83 -10.74 -35.36 -23.95
CA LYS A 83 -10.11 -34.86 -25.19
C LYS A 83 -8.93 -33.93 -24.86
N TRP A 84 -7.86 -34.50 -24.32
CA TRP A 84 -6.74 -33.73 -23.74
C TRP A 84 -5.99 -32.86 -24.75
N LEU A 85 -5.74 -33.33 -25.97
CA LEU A 85 -5.04 -32.53 -26.98
C LEU A 85 -5.83 -31.25 -27.36
N ASP A 86 -7.14 -31.38 -27.55
CA ASP A 86 -8.01 -30.24 -27.85
C ASP A 86 -8.18 -29.32 -26.64
N TYR A 87 -8.18 -29.89 -25.43
CA TYR A 87 -8.14 -29.13 -24.18
C TYR A 87 -6.91 -28.22 -24.14
N PHE A 88 -5.72 -28.77 -24.38
CA PHE A 88 -4.47 -28.01 -24.33
C PHE A 88 -4.37 -26.94 -25.43
N LYS A 89 -4.78 -27.25 -26.66
CA LYS A 89 -4.87 -26.24 -27.74
C LYS A 89 -5.81 -25.09 -27.39
N THR A 90 -6.94 -25.40 -26.75
CA THR A 90 -7.92 -24.41 -26.31
C THR A 90 -7.36 -23.59 -25.14
N ALA A 91 -6.68 -24.24 -24.20
CA ALA A 91 -6.03 -23.61 -23.05
C ALA A 91 -4.91 -22.66 -23.48
N ASP A 92 -4.09 -23.02 -24.48
CA ASP A 92 -3.06 -22.13 -25.03
C ASP A 92 -3.66 -20.87 -25.63
N ARG A 93 -4.66 -21.04 -26.50
CA ARG A 93 -5.36 -19.91 -27.11
C ARG A 93 -5.98 -19.01 -26.04
N ALA A 94 -6.57 -19.60 -25.01
CA ALA A 94 -7.12 -18.86 -23.89
C ALA A 94 -6.03 -18.14 -23.06
N MET A 95 -4.87 -18.77 -22.84
CA MET A 95 -3.74 -18.17 -22.15
C MET A 95 -3.16 -16.99 -22.94
N GLU A 96 -3.08 -17.10 -24.26
CA GLU A 96 -2.63 -16.01 -25.14
C GLU A 96 -3.61 -14.84 -25.15
N CYS A 97 -4.92 -15.11 -25.22
CA CYS A 97 -5.93 -14.06 -25.27
C CYS A 97 -6.24 -13.44 -23.91
N HIS A 98 -6.18 -14.20 -22.82
CA HIS A 98 -6.70 -13.80 -21.50
C HIS A 98 -5.71 -13.96 -20.35
N GLY A 99 -4.51 -14.52 -20.55
CA GLY A 99 -3.60 -14.90 -19.45
C GLY A 99 -3.23 -13.78 -18.47
N GLU A 100 -3.15 -12.54 -18.94
CA GLU A 100 -2.86 -11.35 -18.12
C GLU A 100 -4.13 -10.63 -17.62
N MET A 101 -5.32 -11.09 -18.05
CA MET A 101 -6.63 -10.54 -17.69
C MET A 101 -7.19 -11.17 -16.41
N LEU A 102 -8.22 -10.56 -15.86
CA LEU A 102 -8.96 -11.00 -14.69
C LEU A 102 -10.25 -11.71 -15.07
N TYR A 103 -10.57 -12.76 -14.35
CA TYR A 103 -11.85 -13.45 -14.39
C TYR A 103 -12.65 -13.14 -13.13
N GLN A 104 -13.92 -12.77 -13.28
CA GLN A 104 -14.83 -12.51 -12.16
C GLN A 104 -15.36 -13.83 -11.60
N VAL A 105 -14.68 -14.37 -10.59
CA VAL A 105 -15.05 -15.64 -9.95
C VAL A 105 -16.36 -15.53 -9.17
N THR A 106 -16.60 -14.38 -8.53
CA THR A 106 -17.85 -14.03 -7.84
C THR A 106 -18.08 -12.53 -7.96
N TYR A 107 -19.25 -12.03 -7.57
CA TYR A 107 -19.59 -10.60 -7.65
C TYR A 107 -18.47 -9.66 -7.15
N ASN A 108 -17.84 -9.98 -6.01
CA ASN A 108 -16.78 -9.18 -5.38
C ASN A 108 -15.36 -9.78 -5.49
N PHE A 109 -15.15 -10.75 -6.39
CA PHE A 109 -13.86 -11.41 -6.53
C PHE A 109 -13.41 -11.55 -7.97
N TYR A 110 -12.20 -11.09 -8.21
CA TYR A 110 -11.51 -11.20 -9.47
C TYR A 110 -10.17 -11.89 -9.23
N GLU A 111 -9.87 -12.91 -10.03
CA GLU A 111 -8.58 -13.61 -9.98
C GLU A 111 -8.03 -13.65 -11.40
N ASN A 112 -6.71 -13.62 -11.54
CA ASN A 112 -6.08 -13.66 -12.85
C ASN A 112 -6.44 -14.95 -13.60
N PHE A 113 -6.93 -14.80 -14.83
CA PHE A 113 -7.40 -15.91 -15.65
C PHE A 113 -6.29 -16.93 -15.86
N GLY A 114 -5.06 -16.49 -16.17
CA GLY A 114 -3.90 -17.37 -16.34
C GLY A 114 -3.53 -18.12 -15.06
N VAL A 115 -3.65 -17.50 -13.89
CA VAL A 115 -3.46 -18.17 -12.59
C VAL A 115 -4.50 -19.28 -12.38
N ILE A 116 -5.77 -19.01 -12.68
CA ILE A 116 -6.84 -20.01 -12.59
C ILE A 116 -6.57 -21.16 -13.57
N LEU A 117 -6.28 -20.84 -14.82
CA LEU A 117 -6.05 -21.84 -15.88
C LEU A 117 -4.87 -22.75 -15.54
N ARG A 118 -3.74 -22.19 -15.09
CA ARG A 118 -2.60 -22.97 -14.59
C ARG A 118 -2.99 -23.89 -13.44
N ARG A 119 -3.71 -23.36 -12.44
CA ARG A 119 -4.19 -24.16 -11.31
C ARG A 119 -5.08 -25.32 -11.77
N ARG A 120 -5.93 -25.12 -12.79
CA ARG A 120 -6.74 -26.19 -13.40
C ARG A 120 -5.86 -27.23 -14.10
N ILE A 121 -4.88 -26.80 -14.91
CA ILE A 121 -3.94 -27.70 -15.58
C ILE A 121 -3.16 -28.55 -14.56
N HIS A 122 -2.71 -27.94 -13.45
CA HIS A 122 -2.00 -28.65 -12.38
C HIS A 122 -2.89 -29.64 -11.62
N ALA A 123 -4.22 -29.53 -11.72
CA ALA A 123 -5.16 -30.43 -11.08
C ALA A 123 -5.67 -31.54 -12.02
N LEU A 124 -5.22 -31.56 -13.28
CA LEU A 124 -5.58 -32.61 -14.24
C LEU A 124 -5.03 -33.99 -13.83
N PRO A 125 -5.68 -35.09 -14.27
CA PRO A 125 -5.24 -36.43 -13.94
C PRO A 125 -3.96 -36.83 -14.71
N LYS A 126 -3.30 -37.90 -14.28
CA LYS A 126 -1.99 -38.32 -14.81
C LYS A 126 -2.00 -38.55 -16.32
N GLU A 127 -3.07 -39.14 -16.86
CA GLU A 127 -3.22 -39.43 -18.28
C GLU A 127 -3.21 -38.16 -19.15
N ALA A 128 -3.65 -37.03 -18.60
CA ALA A 128 -3.58 -35.74 -19.29
C ALA A 128 -2.13 -35.22 -19.36
N TYR A 129 -1.29 -35.53 -18.37
CA TYR A 129 0.12 -35.11 -18.39
C TYR A 129 0.94 -35.87 -19.43
N ASP A 130 0.62 -37.13 -19.72
CA ASP A 130 1.30 -37.88 -20.78
C ASP A 130 1.07 -37.19 -22.13
N VAL A 131 -0.19 -36.82 -22.44
CA VAL A 131 -0.52 -36.04 -23.65
C VAL A 131 0.09 -34.64 -23.62
N PHE A 132 0.15 -34.00 -22.45
CA PHE A 132 0.81 -32.70 -22.29
C PHE A 132 2.28 -32.78 -22.68
N ARG A 133 3.00 -33.79 -22.19
CA ARG A 133 4.43 -33.99 -22.46
C ARG A 133 4.67 -34.29 -23.93
N GLU A 134 3.86 -35.15 -24.56
CA GLU A 134 3.94 -35.41 -26.01
C GLU A 134 3.79 -34.13 -26.84
N TYR A 135 2.90 -33.21 -26.41
CA TYR A 135 2.63 -31.98 -27.14
C TYR A 135 3.66 -30.86 -26.86
N TYR A 136 4.10 -30.69 -25.60
CA TYR A 136 4.90 -29.53 -25.18
C TYR A 136 6.39 -29.81 -24.91
N ASP A 137 6.82 -31.04 -24.68
CA ASP A 137 8.21 -31.30 -24.24
C ASP A 137 9.24 -30.88 -25.30
N THR A 138 8.90 -30.96 -26.60
CA THR A 138 9.78 -30.45 -27.67
C THR A 138 10.01 -28.94 -27.54
N ALA A 139 8.95 -28.17 -27.28
CA ALA A 139 9.02 -26.72 -27.12
C ALA A 139 9.71 -26.34 -25.79
N ALA A 140 9.38 -27.03 -24.70
CA ALA A 140 10.02 -26.83 -23.40
C ALA A 140 11.52 -27.15 -23.44
N GLY A 141 11.91 -28.22 -24.15
CA GLY A 141 13.31 -28.57 -24.35
C GLY A 141 14.07 -27.55 -25.20
N ALA A 142 13.44 -26.98 -26.22
CA ALA A 142 14.03 -25.89 -27.01
C ALA A 142 14.25 -24.63 -26.15
N GLN A 143 13.28 -24.26 -25.31
CA GLN A 143 13.41 -23.15 -24.36
C GLN A 143 14.52 -23.41 -23.34
N PHE A 144 14.59 -24.63 -22.79
CA PHE A 144 15.62 -25.00 -21.83
C PHE A 144 17.03 -24.95 -22.46
N SER A 145 17.19 -25.49 -23.68
CA SER A 145 18.43 -25.40 -24.45
C SER A 145 18.82 -23.95 -24.75
N GLY A 146 17.83 -23.08 -25.00
CA GLY A 146 18.04 -21.63 -25.14
C GLY A 146 18.58 -20.99 -23.87
N TRP A 147 18.04 -21.37 -22.71
CA TRP A 147 18.56 -20.93 -21.42
C TRP A 147 20.00 -21.42 -21.19
N GLU A 148 20.35 -22.64 -21.57
CA GLU A 148 21.73 -23.14 -21.41
C GLU A 148 22.75 -22.27 -22.15
N ARG A 149 22.37 -21.69 -23.28
CA ARG A 149 23.21 -20.80 -24.10
C ARG A 149 23.27 -19.38 -23.54
N CYS A 150 22.13 -18.80 -23.20
CA CYS A 150 22.01 -17.37 -22.88
C CYS A 150 21.99 -17.07 -21.38
N ARG A 151 21.74 -18.09 -20.54
CA ARG A 151 21.50 -17.99 -19.09
C ARG A 151 20.41 -16.97 -18.70
N ASP A 152 19.46 -16.70 -19.60
CA ASP A 152 18.36 -15.77 -19.32
C ASP A 152 17.32 -16.42 -18.40
N ARG A 153 17.22 -15.87 -17.18
CA ARG A 153 16.24 -16.28 -16.17
C ARG A 153 14.81 -16.32 -16.72
N LYS A 154 14.44 -15.43 -17.64
CA LYS A 154 13.07 -15.35 -18.19
C LYS A 154 12.65 -16.64 -18.89
N MET A 155 13.57 -17.30 -19.59
CA MET A 155 13.29 -18.57 -20.28
C MET A 155 12.91 -19.68 -19.30
N LEU A 156 13.59 -19.78 -18.16
CA LEU A 156 13.21 -20.75 -17.13
C LEU A 156 11.86 -20.42 -16.48
N VAL A 157 11.57 -19.13 -16.25
CA VAL A 157 10.26 -18.70 -15.74
C VAL A 157 9.17 -19.08 -16.74
N GLU A 158 9.40 -18.92 -18.04
CA GLU A 158 8.46 -19.30 -19.08
C GLU A 158 8.16 -20.80 -19.06
N ILE A 159 9.18 -21.65 -18.88
CA ILE A 159 8.98 -23.10 -18.72
C ILE A 159 8.04 -23.39 -17.53
N VAL A 160 8.27 -22.75 -16.40
CA VAL A 160 7.45 -22.96 -15.19
C VAL A 160 6.04 -22.37 -15.33
N GLU A 161 5.87 -21.26 -16.03
CA GLU A 161 4.57 -20.61 -16.20
C GLU A 161 3.71 -21.18 -17.34
N ARG A 162 4.32 -21.75 -18.39
CA ARG A 162 3.61 -22.28 -19.56
C ARG A 162 3.64 -23.80 -19.64
N TYR A 163 4.76 -24.42 -19.28
CA TYR A 163 5.02 -25.83 -19.49
C TYR A 163 5.14 -26.60 -18.17
N PHE A 164 4.39 -26.20 -17.13
CA PHE A 164 4.62 -26.71 -15.78
C PHE A 164 4.63 -28.24 -15.68
N PRO A 165 3.73 -29.04 -16.30
CA PRO A 165 3.81 -30.51 -16.24
C PRO A 165 4.91 -31.17 -17.11
N SER A 166 5.67 -30.39 -17.89
CA SER A 166 6.72 -30.91 -18.79
C SER A 166 7.88 -31.57 -18.02
N SER A 167 8.62 -32.42 -18.73
CA SER A 167 9.80 -33.13 -18.19
C SER A 167 11.00 -32.21 -17.90
N TYR A 168 10.94 -30.93 -18.31
CA TYR A 168 12.01 -29.94 -18.09
C TYR A 168 11.75 -29.02 -16.89
N THR A 169 10.53 -29.03 -16.34
CA THR A 169 10.14 -28.07 -15.29
C THR A 169 10.81 -28.33 -13.96
N ASP A 170 11.03 -29.58 -13.59
CA ASP A 170 11.67 -29.91 -12.32
C ASP A 170 13.11 -29.38 -12.27
N GLU A 171 13.87 -29.56 -13.34
CA GLU A 171 15.20 -28.97 -13.50
C GLU A 171 15.13 -27.45 -13.60
N ALA A 172 14.17 -26.88 -14.36
CA ALA A 172 13.98 -25.43 -14.43
C ALA A 172 13.71 -24.80 -13.06
N LEU A 173 12.87 -25.41 -12.22
CA LEU A 173 12.59 -24.98 -10.84
C LEU A 173 13.86 -25.03 -9.97
N LEU A 174 14.65 -26.10 -10.08
CA LEU A 174 15.91 -26.23 -9.34
C LEU A 174 16.92 -25.15 -9.76
N LYS A 175 17.03 -24.86 -11.07
CA LYS A 175 17.92 -23.82 -11.60
C LYS A 175 17.45 -22.41 -11.24
N LEU A 176 16.15 -22.11 -11.35
CA LEU A 176 15.57 -20.84 -10.91
C LEU A 176 15.81 -20.60 -9.43
N GLY A 177 15.58 -21.62 -8.61
CA GLY A 177 15.85 -21.57 -7.18
C GLY A 177 17.32 -21.26 -6.90
N SER A 178 18.24 -21.90 -7.63
CA SER A 178 19.69 -21.68 -7.48
C SER A 178 20.09 -20.25 -7.91
N LEU A 179 19.62 -19.76 -9.06
CA LEU A 179 19.88 -18.39 -9.54
C LEU A 179 19.38 -17.34 -8.55
N ASP A 180 18.18 -17.54 -8.00
CA ASP A 180 17.63 -16.63 -7.00
C ASP A 180 18.36 -16.74 -5.66
N PHE A 181 18.86 -17.92 -5.29
CA PHE A 181 19.67 -18.11 -4.09
C PHE A 181 21.02 -17.39 -4.20
N GLU A 182 21.73 -17.56 -5.32
CA GLU A 182 23.00 -16.90 -5.63
C GLU A 182 22.86 -15.37 -5.68
N SER A 183 21.73 -14.89 -6.20
CA SER A 183 21.38 -13.46 -6.20
C SER A 183 20.98 -12.91 -4.82
N GLY A 184 21.03 -13.72 -3.76
CA GLY A 184 20.62 -13.36 -2.40
C GLY A 184 19.11 -13.24 -2.19
N ARG A 185 18.29 -13.64 -3.17
CA ARG A 185 16.81 -13.64 -3.12
C ARG A 185 16.29 -14.93 -2.47
N TYR A 186 16.74 -15.21 -1.26
CA TYR A 186 16.55 -16.51 -0.60
C TYR A 186 15.08 -16.96 -0.46
N ARG A 187 14.14 -16.06 -0.11
CA ARG A 187 12.72 -16.45 -0.01
C ARG A 187 12.11 -16.84 -1.35
N ARG A 188 12.51 -16.16 -2.42
CA ARG A 188 12.07 -16.48 -3.78
C ARG A 188 12.67 -17.80 -4.25
N ALA A 189 13.94 -18.04 -3.93
CA ALA A 189 14.58 -19.33 -4.15
C ALA A 189 13.80 -20.47 -3.47
N ALA A 190 13.46 -20.30 -2.19
CA ALA A 190 12.65 -21.26 -1.45
C ALA A 190 11.27 -21.49 -2.11
N LYS A 191 10.63 -20.45 -2.65
CA LYS A 191 9.35 -20.57 -3.38
C LYS A 191 9.46 -21.52 -4.57
N TRP A 192 10.50 -21.40 -5.41
CA TRP A 192 10.70 -22.29 -6.56
C TRP A 192 10.89 -23.75 -6.14
N PHE A 193 11.74 -23.99 -5.13
CA PHE A 193 11.95 -25.33 -4.61
C PHE A 193 10.66 -25.92 -4.01
N ARG A 194 9.88 -25.10 -3.30
CA ARG A 194 8.57 -25.51 -2.77
C ARG A 194 7.57 -25.86 -3.86
N MET A 195 7.61 -25.20 -5.02
CA MET A 195 6.73 -25.58 -6.13
C MET A 195 6.96 -27.00 -6.61
N LEU A 196 8.22 -27.45 -6.64
CA LEU A 196 8.57 -28.84 -6.98
C LEU A 196 8.06 -29.83 -5.93
N ILE A 197 8.17 -29.48 -4.65
CA ILE A 197 7.80 -30.33 -3.51
C ILE A 197 6.27 -30.46 -3.38
N ASP A 198 5.57 -29.34 -3.49
CA ASP A 198 4.16 -29.22 -3.10
C ASP A 198 3.19 -29.44 -4.26
N PHE A 199 3.59 -29.10 -5.49
CA PHE A 199 2.66 -29.02 -6.63
C PHE A 199 3.08 -29.83 -7.86
N TYR A 200 4.37 -30.15 -8.03
CA TYR A 200 4.81 -30.88 -9.21
C TYR A 200 4.48 -32.38 -9.10
N PRO A 201 3.71 -32.97 -10.03
CA PRO A 201 3.08 -34.27 -9.86
C PRO A 201 4.06 -35.45 -9.83
N ASN A 202 5.03 -35.53 -10.75
CA ASN A 202 5.97 -36.66 -10.88
C ASN A 202 7.37 -36.19 -11.36
N PRO A 203 8.24 -35.67 -10.48
CA PRO A 203 9.55 -35.16 -10.86
C PRO A 203 10.51 -36.30 -11.20
N ASP A 204 11.29 -36.12 -12.28
CA ASP A 204 12.39 -37.00 -12.66
C ASP A 204 13.58 -36.77 -11.71
N LYS A 205 13.72 -35.54 -11.20
CA LYS A 205 14.65 -35.20 -10.13
C LYS A 205 14.07 -35.55 -8.74
N PRO A 206 14.89 -36.07 -7.81
CA PRO A 206 14.44 -36.37 -6.46
C PRO A 206 13.94 -35.12 -5.72
N ARG A 207 12.76 -35.21 -5.08
CA ARG A 207 12.19 -34.10 -4.27
C ARG A 207 13.09 -33.72 -3.08
N GLU A 208 13.94 -34.64 -2.66
CA GLU A 208 14.92 -34.48 -1.59
C GLU A 208 15.88 -33.32 -1.86
N ASP A 209 16.34 -33.14 -3.11
CA ASP A 209 17.26 -32.05 -3.46
C ASP A 209 16.57 -30.69 -3.30
N ALA A 210 15.35 -30.54 -3.83
CA ALA A 210 14.55 -29.33 -3.65
C ALA A 210 14.26 -29.07 -2.16
N LEU A 211 13.96 -30.11 -1.39
CA LEU A 211 13.69 -29.99 0.05
C LEU A 211 14.89 -29.42 0.81
N VAL A 212 16.09 -29.96 0.56
CA VAL A 212 17.34 -29.51 1.18
C VAL A 212 17.65 -28.08 0.74
N LYS A 213 17.55 -27.76 -0.56
CA LYS A 213 17.79 -26.40 -1.07
C LYS A 213 16.79 -25.38 -0.55
N ALA A 214 15.52 -25.75 -0.39
CA ALA A 214 14.52 -24.90 0.26
C ALA A 214 14.90 -24.60 1.72
N ALA A 215 15.43 -25.59 2.45
CA ALA A 215 15.88 -25.41 3.82
C ALA A 215 17.11 -24.51 3.93
N PHE A 216 18.09 -24.66 3.02
CA PHE A 216 19.22 -23.73 2.92
C PHE A 216 18.73 -22.31 2.63
N ALA A 217 17.78 -22.15 1.71
CA ALA A 217 17.19 -20.86 1.38
C ALA A 217 16.46 -20.25 2.60
N TYR A 218 15.67 -21.02 3.34
CA TYR A 218 15.04 -20.52 4.58
C TYR A 218 16.04 -20.26 5.70
N SER A 219 17.11 -21.04 5.81
CA SER A 219 18.20 -20.78 6.77
C SER A 219 18.95 -19.49 6.41
N ALA A 220 19.21 -19.29 5.11
CA ALA A 220 19.76 -18.08 4.55
C ALA A 220 18.81 -16.87 4.64
N SER A 221 17.51 -17.08 4.86
CA SER A 221 16.56 -16.00 5.18
C SER A 221 16.24 -15.87 6.68
N GLY A 222 16.74 -16.77 7.53
CA GLY A 222 16.45 -16.82 8.97
C GLY A 222 15.04 -17.31 9.35
N ASP A 223 14.32 -17.94 8.42
CA ASP A 223 12.95 -18.42 8.61
C ASP A 223 12.91 -19.83 9.24
N ALA A 224 13.36 -19.95 10.49
CA ALA A 224 13.40 -21.22 11.22
C ALA A 224 12.02 -21.94 11.28
N LYS A 225 10.92 -21.18 11.38
CA LYS A 225 9.55 -21.73 11.37
C LYS A 225 9.23 -22.47 10.08
N LYS A 226 9.70 -21.99 8.93
CA LYS A 226 9.48 -22.65 7.63
C LYS A 226 10.33 -23.92 7.51
N ILE A 227 11.56 -23.92 8.02
CA ILE A 227 12.40 -25.13 8.08
C ILE A 227 11.75 -26.20 8.97
N LEU A 228 11.18 -25.83 10.12
CA LEU A 228 10.43 -26.77 10.97
C LEU A 228 9.22 -27.38 10.23
N GLY A 229 8.57 -26.62 9.35
CA GLY A 229 7.56 -27.15 8.44
C GLY A 229 8.12 -28.21 7.48
N LEU A 230 9.31 -27.98 6.91
CA LEU A 230 10.01 -28.96 6.07
C LEU A 230 10.43 -30.21 6.84
N VAL A 231 10.86 -30.08 8.11
CA VAL A 231 11.16 -31.21 8.99
C VAL A 231 9.93 -32.10 9.16
N LYS A 232 8.76 -31.49 9.42
CA LYS A 232 7.50 -32.23 9.55
C LYS A 232 7.17 -32.98 8.25
N TYR A 233 7.23 -32.29 7.11
CA TYR A 233 7.01 -32.89 5.80
C TYR A 233 7.96 -34.06 5.50
N ALA A 234 9.26 -33.91 5.81
CA ALA A 234 10.26 -34.94 5.59
C ALA A 234 9.95 -36.22 6.39
N LYS A 235 9.48 -36.09 7.63
CA LYS A 235 9.08 -37.20 8.48
C LYS A 235 7.82 -37.89 7.96
N GLU A 236 6.80 -37.12 7.59
CA GLU A 236 5.53 -37.63 7.08
C GLU A 236 5.71 -38.42 5.78
N ASN A 237 6.71 -38.07 4.97
CA ASN A 237 7.01 -38.73 3.69
C ASN A 237 8.22 -39.68 3.74
N GLY A 238 8.74 -40.01 4.94
CA GLY A 238 9.86 -40.94 5.11
C GLY A 238 11.19 -40.52 4.47
N MET A 239 11.38 -39.22 4.22
CA MET A 239 12.60 -38.66 3.64
C MET A 239 13.66 -38.32 4.71
N ASP A 240 13.26 -38.17 5.97
CA ASP A 240 14.11 -37.72 7.07
C ASP A 240 15.33 -38.61 7.36
N LYS A 241 15.22 -39.91 7.06
CA LYS A 241 16.29 -40.91 7.24
C LYS A 241 17.23 -41.04 6.04
N LYS A 242 16.89 -40.45 4.90
CA LYS A 242 17.73 -40.51 3.69
C LYS A 242 19.00 -39.66 3.86
N PRO A 243 20.12 -40.02 3.21
CA PRO A 243 21.34 -39.23 3.25
C PRO A 243 21.14 -37.88 2.53
N ALA A 244 21.68 -36.80 3.09
CA ALA A 244 21.46 -35.44 2.58
C ALA A 244 22.40 -35.05 1.42
N GLY A 245 22.77 -35.99 0.54
CA GLY A 245 23.93 -36.00 -0.39
C GLY A 245 24.14 -34.87 -1.41
N VAL A 246 23.79 -33.62 -1.09
CA VAL A 246 23.87 -32.44 -1.95
C VAL A 246 25.19 -31.66 -1.75
N LEU A 247 26.00 -31.95 -0.71
CA LEU A 247 27.29 -31.30 -0.44
C LEU A 247 28.39 -32.28 0.03
N PRO A 248 29.65 -32.16 -0.45
CA PRO A 248 30.75 -33.08 -0.13
C PRO A 248 31.14 -33.15 1.37
N GLU A 249 30.96 -32.06 2.12
CA GLU A 249 31.36 -31.99 3.54
C GLU A 249 30.29 -32.47 4.54
N GLU A 250 29.05 -32.71 4.08
CA GLU A 250 27.91 -33.11 4.95
C GLU A 250 27.39 -34.52 4.68
N GLY A 251 28.11 -35.32 3.88
CA GLY A 251 27.72 -36.65 3.42
C GLY A 251 27.43 -37.71 4.51
N SER A 252 27.64 -37.39 5.79
CA SER A 252 27.31 -38.26 6.94
C SER A 252 25.96 -37.97 7.60
N LEU A 253 25.29 -36.87 7.25
CA LEU A 253 24.02 -36.47 7.88
C LEU A 253 22.81 -36.99 7.09
N THR A 254 21.78 -37.39 7.83
CA THR A 254 20.46 -37.60 7.22
C THR A 254 19.78 -36.25 6.94
N ILE A 255 18.81 -36.22 6.03
CA ILE A 255 18.01 -35.02 5.72
C ILE A 255 17.41 -34.43 7.00
N GLY A 256 16.83 -35.26 7.87
CA GLY A 256 16.25 -34.81 9.14
C GLY A 256 17.28 -34.14 10.05
N GLN A 257 18.48 -34.71 10.16
CA GLN A 257 19.57 -34.12 10.96
C GLN A 257 20.07 -32.80 10.37
N LEU A 258 20.24 -32.74 9.05
CA LEU A 258 20.63 -31.51 8.35
C LEU A 258 19.59 -30.40 8.54
N LEU A 259 18.31 -30.70 8.36
CA LEU A 259 17.22 -29.72 8.55
C LEU A 259 17.20 -29.17 9.98
N MET A 260 17.43 -30.02 10.99
CA MET A 260 17.55 -29.56 12.39
C MET A 260 18.78 -28.68 12.60
N LYS A 261 19.95 -29.07 12.05
CA LYS A 261 21.17 -28.25 12.09
C LYS A 261 20.97 -26.90 11.41
N LEU A 262 20.27 -26.86 10.27
CA LEU A 262 19.91 -25.61 9.58
C LEU A 262 18.90 -24.78 10.36
N THR A 263 17.98 -25.42 11.08
CA THR A 263 17.05 -24.74 12.00
C THR A 263 17.83 -24.05 13.11
N ASP A 264 18.77 -24.75 13.74
CA ASP A 264 19.66 -24.18 14.75
C ASP A 264 20.51 -23.06 14.15
N ALA A 265 21.11 -23.25 12.98
CA ALA A 265 21.85 -22.21 12.29
C ALA A 265 20.99 -20.97 11.96
N ALA A 266 19.73 -21.16 11.56
CA ALA A 266 18.79 -20.08 11.31
C ALA A 266 18.44 -19.31 12.60
N LEU A 267 18.25 -20.04 13.71
CA LEU A 267 17.99 -19.47 15.05
C LEU A 267 19.22 -18.75 15.62
N HIS A 268 20.41 -19.29 15.37
CA HIS A 268 21.68 -18.86 15.96
C HIS A 268 22.52 -18.02 15.01
N ARG A 269 22.03 -17.69 13.80
CA ARG A 269 22.78 -16.94 12.80
C ARG A 269 23.27 -15.67 13.46
N ARG A 270 24.55 -15.69 13.82
CA ARG A 270 25.19 -14.70 14.69
C ARG A 270 25.25 -13.41 13.91
N VAL A 271 24.18 -12.64 13.98
CA VAL A 271 24.29 -11.21 13.75
C VAL A 271 25.20 -10.73 14.89
N ASP A 272 26.39 -10.24 14.52
CA ASP A 272 27.29 -9.56 15.47
C ASP A 272 26.43 -8.66 16.37
N ARG A 273 26.59 -8.73 17.70
CA ARG A 273 25.76 -7.98 18.64
C ARG A 273 25.73 -6.48 18.29
N ALA A 274 26.82 -5.93 17.74
CA ALA A 274 26.87 -4.55 17.26
C ALA A 274 25.96 -4.34 16.03
N ARG A 275 26.11 -5.16 14.98
CA ARG A 275 25.27 -5.14 13.78
C ARG A 275 23.81 -5.45 14.07
N LEU A 276 23.55 -6.35 15.01
CA LEU A 276 22.22 -6.69 15.48
C LEU A 276 21.61 -5.47 16.12
N LYS A 277 22.31 -4.83 17.08
CA LYS A 277 21.85 -3.59 17.71
C LYS A 277 21.53 -2.49 16.69
N GLU A 278 22.30 -2.37 15.62
CA GLU A 278 22.03 -1.43 14.54
C GLU A 278 20.79 -1.82 13.71
N LEU A 279 20.68 -3.06 13.24
CA LEU A 279 19.53 -3.57 12.47
C LEU A 279 18.21 -3.52 13.26
N LEU A 280 18.33 -3.76 14.57
CA LEU A 280 17.27 -3.67 15.55
C LEU A 280 16.82 -2.20 15.79
N ALA A 281 17.74 -1.26 15.68
CA ALA A 281 17.42 0.17 15.73
C ALA A 281 16.80 0.70 14.42
N ASN A 282 16.97 0.01 13.29
CA ASN A 282 16.44 0.47 12.01
C ASN A 282 14.91 0.30 11.93
N TRP A 283 14.25 1.37 11.54
CA TRP A 283 12.83 1.50 11.24
C TRP A 283 12.68 2.21 9.89
N PRO A 284 13.01 1.54 8.76
CA PRO A 284 13.26 2.17 7.46
C PRO A 284 12.03 2.80 6.79
N THR A 285 10.81 2.48 7.21
CA THR A 285 9.58 2.95 6.55
C THR A 285 8.40 2.99 7.52
N LEU A 286 7.23 3.46 7.05
CA LEU A 286 5.99 3.47 7.82
C LEU A 286 5.69 2.07 8.41
N ARG A 287 5.42 2.03 9.72
CA ARG A 287 5.25 0.77 10.49
C ARG A 287 6.43 -0.22 10.41
N GLY A 288 7.61 0.29 10.07
CA GLY A 288 8.93 -0.29 10.36
C GLY A 288 9.41 -1.39 9.43
N ASN A 289 8.54 -2.00 8.63
CA ASN A 289 8.90 -2.96 7.59
C ASN A 289 7.87 -2.93 6.46
N GLN A 290 8.16 -3.67 5.38
CA GLN A 290 7.28 -3.70 4.20
C GLN A 290 5.94 -4.41 4.46
N GLN A 291 5.87 -5.32 5.44
CA GLN A 291 4.62 -5.96 5.90
C GLN A 291 3.75 -5.05 6.78
N ARG A 292 4.29 -3.89 7.16
CA ARG A 292 3.61 -2.87 7.99
C ARG A 292 3.23 -3.37 9.38
N ASN A 293 4.02 -4.29 9.92
CA ASN A 293 3.73 -5.00 11.18
C ASN A 293 4.92 -5.04 12.15
N ARG A 294 5.95 -4.20 11.98
CA ARG A 294 7.11 -4.22 12.88
C ARG A 294 6.70 -3.83 14.29
N LEU A 295 7.25 -4.56 15.26
CA LEU A 295 7.09 -4.28 16.68
C LEU A 295 8.33 -3.59 17.25
N ALA A 296 8.11 -2.70 18.20
CA ALA A 296 9.14 -2.20 19.08
C ALA A 296 9.75 -3.38 19.85
N GLU A 297 11.07 -3.46 19.84
CA GLU A 297 11.81 -4.57 20.43
C GLU A 297 12.01 -4.39 21.94
N ARG A 298 11.91 -3.14 22.39
CA ARG A 298 12.08 -2.73 23.78
C ARG A 298 10.84 -1.99 24.24
N ASP A 299 10.49 -2.22 25.50
CA ASP A 299 9.41 -1.49 26.17
C ASP A 299 10.01 -0.26 26.85
N LEU A 300 9.94 0.88 26.14
CA LEU A 300 10.59 2.12 26.55
C LEU A 300 9.57 3.21 26.88
N VAL A 301 10.00 4.19 27.69
CA VAL A 301 9.32 5.46 27.94
C VAL A 301 10.31 6.62 27.77
N PRO A 302 9.85 7.85 27.48
CA PRO A 302 10.72 9.00 27.29
C PRO A 302 11.61 9.30 28.51
N GLY A 303 12.92 9.36 28.29
CA GLY A 303 13.93 9.86 29.23
C GLY A 303 14.37 11.29 28.89
N GLY A 304 15.69 11.51 28.81
CA GLY A 304 16.25 12.80 28.39
C GLY A 304 16.06 13.05 26.90
N ILE A 305 15.87 14.32 26.52
CA ILE A 305 15.80 14.74 25.11
C ILE A 305 17.21 14.64 24.51
N VAL A 306 17.31 13.96 23.37
CA VAL A 306 18.52 13.85 22.55
C VAL A 306 18.54 14.97 21.50
N GLY A 307 17.42 15.19 20.83
CA GLY A 307 17.31 16.23 19.80
C GLY A 307 15.86 16.57 19.48
N VAL A 308 15.64 17.77 18.96
CA VAL A 308 14.33 18.28 18.53
C VAL A 308 14.45 18.86 17.13
N TYR A 309 13.55 18.48 16.25
CA TYR A 309 13.32 19.15 14.96
C TYR A 309 12.04 19.99 15.10
N ASP A 310 12.16 21.30 15.04
CA ASP A 310 11.02 22.22 14.99
C ASP A 310 10.65 22.57 13.54
N ARG A 311 9.47 23.17 13.35
CA ARG A 311 9.01 23.69 12.05
C ARG A 311 9.05 22.63 10.95
N ILE A 312 8.59 21.40 11.26
CA ILE A 312 8.39 20.35 10.23
C ILE A 312 7.46 20.86 9.13
N ARG A 313 6.47 21.67 9.50
CA ARG A 313 5.64 22.43 8.57
C ARG A 313 6.37 23.73 8.23
N ASN A 314 6.70 23.96 6.95
CA ASN A 314 7.22 25.25 6.52
C ASN A 314 6.18 26.36 6.77
N TYR A 315 6.69 27.55 7.07
CA TYR A 315 6.05 28.74 7.64
C TYR A 315 4.61 29.07 7.28
N GLY A 316 3.89 29.48 8.32
CA GLY A 316 2.58 30.10 8.34
C GLY A 316 1.91 29.77 9.67
N SER A 317 1.99 30.65 10.67
CA SER A 317 1.06 30.60 11.80
C SER A 317 -0.37 30.45 11.25
N PRO A 318 -1.27 29.72 11.92
CA PRO A 318 -2.68 29.77 11.55
C PRO A 318 -3.20 31.16 11.88
N VAL A 319 -3.01 32.12 10.98
CA VAL A 319 -3.68 33.42 11.04
C VAL A 319 -5.06 33.21 10.42
N GLU A 320 -6.03 33.11 11.32
CA GLU A 320 -7.40 33.61 11.27
C GLU A 320 -8.13 33.78 9.93
N SER A 321 -9.42 33.41 10.03
CA SER A 321 -10.56 33.91 9.25
C SER A 321 -10.68 33.42 7.80
N VAL A 322 -11.26 32.23 7.64
CA VAL A 322 -12.17 32.04 6.50
C VAL A 322 -13.35 32.97 6.77
N ASN A 323 -13.43 34.04 5.99
CA ASN A 323 -14.57 34.94 5.94
C ASN A 323 -15.85 34.11 5.85
N GLN A 324 -16.66 34.20 6.91
CA GLN A 324 -17.97 33.59 6.98
C GLN A 324 -18.86 34.24 5.91
N GLY A 325 -19.01 33.57 4.78
CA GLY A 325 -20.17 33.79 3.93
C GLY A 325 -21.40 33.40 4.73
N ARG A 326 -22.08 34.38 5.34
CA ARG A 326 -23.42 34.23 5.91
C ARG A 326 -24.37 33.84 4.78
N TYR A 327 -24.51 32.55 4.50
CA TYR A 327 -25.60 32.02 3.69
C TYR A 327 -26.54 31.20 4.57
N PHE A 328 -27.81 31.56 4.47
CA PHE A 328 -28.90 31.24 5.39
C PHE A 328 -29.10 29.74 5.65
N GLY A 329 -29.25 29.37 6.93
CA GLY A 329 -30.29 28.42 7.36
C GLY A 329 -29.98 26.93 7.38
N ILE A 330 -28.75 26.46 7.17
CA ILE A 330 -28.39 25.04 7.40
C ILE A 330 -27.13 25.00 8.26
N SER A 331 -27.20 24.28 9.38
CA SER A 331 -26.16 24.20 10.41
C SER A 331 -24.85 23.62 9.85
N GLN A 332 -23.97 24.49 9.31
CA GLN A 332 -22.56 24.17 9.03
C GLN A 332 -21.73 23.98 10.32
N GLN A 333 -22.35 24.08 11.50
CA GLN A 333 -21.71 23.90 12.81
C GLN A 333 -21.04 22.53 13.02
N ARG A 334 -21.35 21.49 12.22
CA ARG A 334 -20.67 20.18 12.35
C ARG A 334 -19.29 20.11 11.70
N VAL A 335 -18.94 21.03 10.79
CA VAL A 335 -17.65 20.95 10.06
C VAL A 335 -16.51 21.67 10.79
N GLN A 336 -16.84 22.55 11.74
CA GLN A 336 -15.85 23.47 12.33
C GLN A 336 -15.12 22.93 13.57
N GLN A 337 -15.55 21.81 14.17
CA GLN A 337 -15.20 21.50 15.56
C GLN A 337 -14.00 20.56 15.85
N ASP A 338 -13.19 20.09 14.89
CA ASP A 338 -12.06 19.18 15.23
C ASP A 338 -10.79 19.32 14.37
N VAL A 339 -10.48 20.49 13.79
CA VAL A 339 -9.18 20.73 13.09
C VAL A 339 -7.97 20.61 14.07
N THR A 340 -8.22 20.32 15.34
CA THR A 340 -7.27 20.34 16.44
C THR A 340 -6.48 19.07 16.69
N ASP A 341 -6.69 17.92 16.04
CA ASP A 341 -5.91 16.68 16.31
C ASP A 341 -5.54 15.92 15.02
N TYR A 342 -4.61 16.47 14.24
CA TYR A 342 -4.08 15.82 13.03
C TYR A 342 -2.55 15.71 13.07
N TYR A 343 -2.01 14.50 12.94
CA TYR A 343 -0.59 14.17 13.10
C TYR A 343 -0.07 13.39 11.87
N PRO A 344 0.36 14.07 10.79
CA PRO A 344 0.61 13.40 9.51
C PRO A 344 2.00 12.83 9.31
N PHE A 345 2.94 13.15 10.20
CA PHE A 345 4.36 12.86 9.99
C PHE A 345 4.74 11.54 10.64
N PHE A 346 5.20 10.58 9.84
CA PHE A 346 5.63 9.26 10.27
C PHE A 346 7.13 9.08 10.04
N PRO A 347 7.96 9.25 11.09
CA PRO A 347 9.40 9.24 10.93
C PRO A 347 9.94 7.83 10.64
N ALA A 348 11.12 7.78 10.03
CA ALA A 348 11.90 6.58 9.83
C ALA A 348 13.24 6.69 10.56
N VAL A 349 13.81 5.55 10.97
CA VAL A 349 15.13 5.47 11.60
C VAL A 349 16.02 4.57 10.77
N TYR A 350 17.19 5.05 10.37
CA TYR A 350 18.13 4.23 9.62
C TYR A 350 19.56 4.71 9.79
N GLY A 351 20.49 3.79 10.04
CA GLY A 351 21.93 4.09 10.10
C GLY A 351 22.28 5.20 11.11
N GLY A 352 21.65 5.15 12.29
CA GLY A 352 21.88 6.13 13.36
C GLY A 352 21.28 7.52 13.11
N LYS A 353 20.32 7.67 12.20
CA LYS A 353 19.63 8.94 11.93
C LYS A 353 18.11 8.77 12.00
N VAL A 354 17.43 9.85 12.37
CA VAL A 354 15.96 9.97 12.25
C VAL A 354 15.66 10.83 11.05
N PHE A 355 14.85 10.30 10.13
CA PHE A 355 14.34 10.99 8.96
C PHE A 355 12.88 11.36 9.21
N ILE A 356 12.57 12.64 9.06
CA ILE A 356 11.29 13.24 9.42
C ILE A 356 10.66 13.75 8.13
N PRO A 357 9.74 13.00 7.52
CA PRO A 357 9.07 13.44 6.30
C PRO A 357 8.22 14.67 6.60
N ALA A 358 8.23 15.62 5.67
CA ALA A 358 7.37 16.80 5.65
C ALA A 358 6.77 16.96 4.26
N GLN A 359 5.92 17.98 4.09
CA GLN A 359 5.22 18.24 2.83
C GLN A 359 6.18 18.47 1.65
N HIS A 360 7.27 19.21 1.85
CA HIS A 360 8.18 19.61 0.77
C HIS A 360 9.65 19.20 0.97
N PHE A 361 9.97 18.61 2.12
CA PHE A 361 11.32 18.22 2.47
C PHE A 361 11.32 17.02 3.43
N VAL A 362 12.50 16.46 3.69
CA VAL A 362 12.73 15.48 4.75
C VAL A 362 13.79 16.03 5.69
N GLY A 363 13.39 16.30 6.94
CA GLY A 363 14.29 16.73 8.01
C GLY A 363 15.10 15.57 8.56
N VAL A 364 16.31 15.84 9.05
CA VAL A 364 17.20 14.79 9.56
C VAL A 364 17.79 15.18 10.91
N ILE A 365 17.74 14.26 11.87
CA ILE A 365 18.48 14.35 13.14
C ILE A 365 19.50 13.20 13.21
N ASP A 366 20.73 13.53 13.57
CA ASP A 366 21.75 12.56 13.95
C ASP A 366 21.51 12.05 15.38
N LEU A 367 21.36 10.73 15.57
CA LEU A 367 21.05 10.15 16.88
C LEU A 367 22.23 10.15 17.85
N LYS A 368 23.47 10.29 17.37
CA LYS A 368 24.69 10.27 18.21
C LYS A 368 24.81 11.56 19.02
N ASN A 369 24.49 12.69 18.41
CA ASN A 369 24.69 14.02 19.02
C ASN A 369 23.45 14.91 19.02
N GLY A 370 22.33 14.44 18.47
CA GLY A 370 21.07 15.18 18.42
C GLY A 370 21.06 16.36 17.43
N LYS A 371 22.12 16.55 16.64
CA LYS A 371 22.24 17.68 15.72
C LYS A 371 21.32 17.49 14.52
N ARG A 372 20.68 18.58 14.09
CA ARG A 372 19.98 18.65 12.81
C ARG A 372 21.01 18.61 11.69
N LEU A 373 20.78 17.75 10.71
CA LEU A 373 21.58 17.70 9.49
C LEU A 373 20.84 18.43 8.36
N ARG A 374 21.52 18.63 7.24
CA ARG A 374 20.94 19.24 6.05
C ARG A 374 19.70 18.43 5.61
N PRO A 375 18.53 19.07 5.39
CA PRO A 375 17.34 18.39 4.92
C PRO A 375 17.46 18.01 3.44
N PHE A 376 16.70 17.00 3.05
CA PHE A 376 16.48 16.61 1.66
C PHE A 376 15.29 17.39 1.11
N ALA A 377 15.39 18.02 -0.05
CA ALA A 377 14.30 18.82 -0.61
C ALA A 377 14.26 18.72 -2.13
N ALA A 378 13.08 18.93 -2.73
CA ALA A 378 12.92 18.98 -4.17
C ALA A 378 13.72 20.15 -4.79
N PRO A 379 14.38 19.98 -5.96
CA PRO A 379 15.17 21.04 -6.59
C PRO A 379 14.38 22.34 -6.90
N ALA A 380 13.08 22.22 -7.21
CA ALA A 380 12.19 23.34 -7.53
C ALA A 380 11.88 24.26 -6.32
N MET A 381 12.22 23.84 -5.10
CA MET A 381 11.96 24.61 -3.86
C MET A 381 13.09 25.60 -3.50
N ARG A 382 14.05 25.85 -4.39
CA ARG A 382 15.02 26.94 -4.19
C ARG A 382 14.39 28.34 -4.26
N TYR A 383 13.13 28.47 -4.67
CA TYR A 383 12.41 29.75 -4.75
C TYR A 383 10.99 29.67 -4.17
N PRO A 384 10.77 30.07 -2.91
CA PRO A 384 9.45 30.26 -2.33
C PRO A 384 9.13 31.76 -2.22
N GLU A 385 9.05 32.49 -3.33
CA GLU A 385 8.66 33.92 -3.30
C GLU A 385 7.18 34.16 -3.64
N GLU A 386 6.47 33.20 -4.25
CA GLU A 386 5.03 33.34 -4.52
C GLU A 386 4.18 32.98 -3.29
N GLU A 387 3.33 33.92 -2.85
CA GLU A 387 2.40 33.76 -1.72
C GLU A 387 1.42 32.58 -1.88
N GLU A 388 1.11 32.18 -3.11
CA GLU A 388 0.14 31.11 -3.41
C GLU A 388 0.60 29.70 -2.98
N ASN A 389 1.91 29.47 -2.85
CA ASN A 389 2.47 28.18 -2.39
C ASN A 389 2.50 28.03 -0.86
N LYS A 390 1.94 29.00 -0.11
CA LYS A 390 1.93 29.01 1.37
C LYS A 390 0.66 28.41 1.98
N GLU A 391 -0.31 27.96 1.17
CA GLU A 391 -1.53 27.33 1.68
C GLU A 391 -1.26 25.96 2.33
N LEU A 392 -1.58 25.86 3.62
CA LEU A 392 -1.44 24.65 4.41
C LEU A 392 -2.41 23.54 3.93
N GLU A 393 -1.86 22.38 3.56
CA GLU A 393 -2.64 21.15 3.29
C GLU A 393 -3.47 20.79 4.54
N ASN A 394 -4.80 20.77 4.42
CA ASN A 394 -5.72 20.49 5.52
C ASN A 394 -6.62 19.27 5.21
N ASN A 395 -5.98 18.13 4.99
CA ASN A 395 -6.66 16.86 4.80
C ASN A 395 -6.18 15.85 5.85
N ARG A 396 -7.08 15.46 6.77
CA ARG A 396 -6.74 14.62 7.95
C ARG A 396 -6.29 13.20 7.62
N GLN A 397 -6.36 12.79 6.36
CA GLN A 397 -6.02 11.44 5.92
C GLN A 397 -4.67 11.36 5.17
N LEU A 398 -3.94 12.48 5.04
CA LEU A 398 -2.61 12.43 4.42
C LEU A 398 -1.60 11.81 5.40
N ILE A 399 -0.69 11.04 4.82
CA ILE A 399 0.38 10.34 5.52
C ILE A 399 1.69 10.76 4.87
N TYR A 400 2.45 11.62 5.53
CA TYR A 400 3.84 11.87 5.12
C TYR A 400 4.70 10.78 5.72
N SER A 401 5.19 9.92 4.83
CA SER A 401 6.07 8.80 5.14
C SER A 401 7.15 8.70 4.08
N LEU A 402 8.18 7.90 4.37
CA LEU A 402 9.29 7.67 3.44
C LEU A 402 9.75 6.21 3.52
N HIS A 403 10.63 5.82 2.60
CA HIS A 403 11.42 4.60 2.68
C HIS A 403 12.90 4.98 2.63
N VAL A 404 13.71 4.41 3.52
CA VAL A 404 15.17 4.60 3.52
C VAL A 404 15.85 3.25 3.68
N ASP A 405 16.87 3.01 2.87
CA ASP A 405 17.69 1.82 2.95
C ASP A 405 19.16 2.14 2.64
N ARG A 406 19.94 1.11 2.29
CA ARG A 406 21.37 1.27 2.01
C ARG A 406 21.66 2.06 0.74
N ASP A 407 20.75 2.04 -0.23
CA ASP A 407 20.93 2.62 -1.56
C ASP A 407 20.47 4.08 -1.61
N GLY A 408 19.46 4.45 -0.81
CA GLY A 408 19.01 5.84 -0.77
C GLY A 408 17.81 6.10 0.14
N LEU A 409 17.28 7.31 -0.02
CA LEU A 409 16.06 7.78 0.61
C LEU A 409 15.01 8.08 -0.47
N TYR A 410 13.80 7.59 -0.27
CA TYR A 410 12.70 7.69 -1.22
C TYR A 410 11.49 8.31 -0.51
N SER A 411 11.05 9.48 -0.96
CA SER A 411 9.95 10.22 -0.33
C SER A 411 9.07 10.87 -1.37
N SER A 412 7.76 10.79 -1.17
CA SER A 412 6.81 11.64 -1.87
C SER A 412 6.91 13.05 -1.31
N LEU A 413 7.05 14.05 -2.19
CA LEU A 413 7.07 15.47 -1.84
C LEU A 413 6.05 16.22 -2.70
N THR A 414 5.34 17.17 -2.10
CA THR A 414 4.46 18.10 -2.82
C THR A 414 5.31 19.10 -3.59
N THR A 415 5.09 19.22 -4.89
CA THR A 415 5.82 20.13 -5.79
C THR A 415 4.97 21.21 -6.44
N GLY A 416 3.65 21.11 -6.32
CA GLY A 416 2.71 22.00 -6.97
C GLY A 416 1.26 21.72 -6.55
N LYS A 417 0.33 22.43 -7.17
CA LYS A 417 -1.11 22.34 -6.90
C LYS A 417 -1.87 22.41 -8.21
N TRP A 418 -3.00 21.71 -8.27
CA TRP A 418 -3.92 21.70 -9.40
C TRP A 418 -5.37 21.85 -8.93
N GLY A 419 -6.19 22.55 -9.71
CA GLY A 419 -7.57 22.82 -9.34
C GLY A 419 -7.71 23.79 -8.16
N GLY A 420 -8.72 23.58 -7.32
CA GLY A 420 -9.04 24.53 -6.24
C GLY A 420 -9.71 25.81 -6.73
N THR A 421 -10.38 25.76 -7.88
CA THR A 421 -11.09 26.89 -8.46
C THR A 421 -12.43 27.06 -7.78
N ASN A 422 -12.78 28.31 -7.46
CA ASN A 422 -14.08 28.67 -6.92
C ASN A 422 -14.75 29.75 -7.78
N TYR A 423 -16.08 29.80 -7.73
CA TYR A 423 -16.88 30.84 -8.35
C TYR A 423 -17.89 31.36 -7.33
N MET A 424 -17.80 32.64 -6.98
CA MET A 424 -18.68 33.27 -5.97
C MET A 424 -18.70 32.51 -4.62
N GLY A 425 -17.57 31.94 -4.21
CA GLY A 425 -17.46 31.15 -2.97
C GLY A 425 -17.94 29.70 -3.08
N ILE A 426 -18.36 29.25 -4.26
CA ILE A 426 -18.75 27.85 -4.53
C ILE A 426 -17.57 27.14 -5.18
N ASP A 427 -17.18 25.98 -4.65
CA ASP A 427 -16.12 25.15 -5.23
C ASP A 427 -16.54 24.66 -6.62
N VAL A 428 -15.82 25.09 -7.66
CA VAL A 428 -15.96 24.57 -9.02
C VAL A 428 -15.19 23.27 -9.14
N ARG A 429 -14.00 23.18 -8.54
CA ARG A 429 -13.17 21.97 -8.50
C ARG A 429 -12.37 21.93 -7.20
N GLY A 430 -12.30 20.76 -6.58
CA GLY A 430 -11.50 20.54 -5.38
C GLY A 430 -10.02 20.83 -5.59
N LYS A 431 -9.33 21.20 -4.50
CA LYS A 431 -7.87 21.35 -4.47
C LYS A 431 -7.20 19.98 -4.56
N MET A 432 -6.22 19.83 -5.47
CA MET A 432 -5.36 18.66 -5.59
C MET A 432 -3.89 19.10 -5.56
N TYR A 433 -3.01 18.21 -5.12
CA TYR A 433 -1.59 18.52 -4.97
C TYR A 433 -0.77 17.64 -5.90
N GLU A 434 0.16 18.25 -6.62
CA GLU A 434 1.14 17.53 -7.40
C GLU A 434 2.14 16.90 -6.45
N ARG A 435 2.14 15.57 -6.38
CA ARG A 435 3.02 14.81 -5.50
C ARG A 435 3.91 13.91 -6.31
N ASN A 436 5.21 14.13 -6.16
CA ASN A 436 6.22 13.42 -6.91
C ASN A 436 7.09 12.60 -5.97
N MET A 437 7.41 11.39 -6.39
CA MET A 437 8.41 10.58 -5.69
C MET A 437 9.80 11.08 -6.04
N PHE A 438 10.61 11.30 -5.02
CA PHE A 438 12.03 11.64 -5.16
C PHE A 438 12.89 10.55 -4.56
N ALA A 439 13.91 10.15 -5.30
CA ALA A 439 15.01 9.35 -4.79
C ALA A 439 16.22 10.24 -4.54
N PHE A 440 16.84 10.08 -3.37
CA PHE A 440 18.03 10.81 -2.96
C PHE A 440 19.16 9.87 -2.57
N ASP A 441 20.39 10.28 -2.88
CA ASP A 441 21.60 9.65 -2.34
C ASP A 441 21.83 10.07 -0.87
N LYS A 442 22.81 9.47 -0.18
CA LYS A 442 23.10 9.81 1.23
C LYS A 442 23.47 11.29 1.45
N PRO A 443 24.28 11.94 0.58
CA PRO A 443 24.52 13.39 0.62
C PRO A 443 23.30 14.30 0.41
N GLY A 444 22.19 13.76 -0.11
CA GLY A 444 20.97 14.52 -0.41
C GLY A 444 20.88 15.09 -1.81
N ARG A 445 21.64 14.54 -2.76
CA ARG A 445 21.48 14.81 -4.19
C ARG A 445 20.31 13.99 -4.72
N THR A 446 19.46 14.62 -5.52
CA THR A 446 18.39 13.93 -6.24
C THR A 446 19.00 12.98 -7.27
N LEU A 447 18.68 11.69 -7.15
CA LEU A 447 19.03 10.67 -8.14
C LEU A 447 18.04 10.69 -9.31
N TRP A 448 16.75 10.68 -9.00
CA TRP A 448 15.66 10.74 -9.97
C TRP A 448 14.36 11.23 -9.31
N SER A 449 13.39 11.64 -10.12
CA SER A 449 12.05 12.03 -9.67
C SER A 449 10.97 11.71 -10.70
N THR A 450 9.77 11.35 -10.27
CA THR A 450 8.66 10.97 -11.17
C THR A 450 8.18 12.08 -12.10
N ARG A 451 8.41 13.35 -11.74
CA ARG A 451 8.07 14.51 -12.58
C ARG A 451 8.68 14.45 -13.98
N LEU A 452 9.86 13.85 -14.12
CA LEU A 452 10.63 13.82 -15.37
C LEU A 452 10.33 12.60 -16.25
N PHE A 453 9.52 11.64 -15.77
CA PHE A 453 9.36 10.33 -16.42
C PHE A 453 7.93 9.95 -16.77
N CYS A 454 6.93 10.70 -16.31
CA CYS A 454 5.55 10.42 -16.63
C CYS A 454 5.11 11.31 -17.81
N ASP A 455 4.89 10.70 -18.98
CA ASP A 455 4.03 11.26 -20.03
C ASP A 455 2.60 11.30 -19.48
N VAL A 456 2.29 12.34 -18.70
CA VAL A 456 0.93 12.61 -18.28
C VAL A 456 0.23 13.29 -19.44
N SER A 457 -0.98 12.86 -19.79
CA SER A 457 -1.79 13.63 -20.72
C SER A 457 -1.93 15.05 -20.19
N GLU A 458 -1.84 16.06 -21.06
CA GLU A 458 -1.84 17.49 -20.67
C GLU A 458 -3.04 17.88 -19.78
N ASN A 459 -4.10 17.06 -19.74
CA ASN A 459 -5.36 17.32 -19.04
C ASN A 459 -5.61 16.45 -17.78
N ALA A 460 -4.71 15.53 -17.41
CA ALA A 460 -4.90 14.66 -16.22
C ALA A 460 -4.00 15.10 -15.05
N HIS A 461 -4.56 15.09 -13.83
CA HIS A 461 -3.77 15.30 -12.62
C HIS A 461 -3.20 13.96 -12.12
N HIS A 462 -1.88 13.81 -12.15
CA HIS A 462 -1.17 12.64 -11.64
C HIS A 462 -0.54 12.93 -10.27
N ALA A 463 -0.62 11.97 -9.36
CA ALA A 463 0.10 12.07 -8.09
C ALA A 463 0.56 10.71 -7.56
N VAL A 464 1.72 10.74 -6.90
CA VAL A 464 2.32 9.64 -6.16
C VAL A 464 2.36 10.01 -4.68
N PRO A 465 1.25 9.89 -3.94
CA PRO A 465 1.09 10.58 -2.65
C PRO A 465 1.83 9.95 -1.46
N ILE A 466 2.31 8.70 -1.58
CA ILE A 466 2.77 7.92 -0.42
C ILE A 466 4.11 7.22 -0.70
N ALA A 467 4.84 6.91 0.36
CA ALA A 467 6.09 6.18 0.33
C ALA A 467 5.99 4.83 -0.42
N PRO A 468 7.06 4.43 -1.12
CA PRO A 468 7.10 3.19 -1.89
C PRO A 468 7.24 1.94 -1.01
N VAL A 469 7.07 0.79 -1.65
CA VAL A 469 7.62 -0.51 -1.21
C VAL A 469 8.74 -0.93 -2.15
N ARG A 470 9.65 -1.79 -1.69
CA ARG A 470 10.82 -2.22 -2.45
C ARG A 470 10.77 -3.71 -2.74
N VAL A 471 10.76 -4.07 -4.03
CA VAL A 471 10.81 -5.46 -4.50
C VAL A 471 12.06 -5.63 -5.36
N GLY A 472 13.09 -6.27 -4.79
CA GLY A 472 14.38 -6.43 -5.48
C GLY A 472 15.03 -5.09 -5.84
N ASP A 473 15.19 -4.85 -7.14
CA ASP A 473 15.72 -3.63 -7.75
C ASP A 473 14.64 -2.62 -8.17
N LYS A 474 13.38 -2.83 -7.76
CA LYS A 474 12.24 -1.96 -8.06
C LYS A 474 11.72 -1.25 -6.81
N MET A 475 11.43 0.03 -6.96
CA MET A 475 10.60 0.83 -6.06
C MET A 475 9.20 0.90 -6.63
N ILE A 476 8.23 0.32 -5.94
CA ILE A 476 6.84 0.30 -6.36
C ILE A 476 6.07 1.35 -5.56
N VAL A 477 5.33 2.19 -6.27
CA VAL A 477 4.52 3.25 -5.69
C VAL A 477 3.05 3.06 -6.03
N SER A 478 2.19 3.52 -5.12
CA SER A 478 0.80 3.76 -5.44
C SER A 478 0.66 5.15 -6.05
N ALA A 479 -0.12 5.23 -7.12
CA ALA A 479 -0.38 6.48 -7.82
C ALA A 479 -1.85 6.55 -8.21
N TYR A 480 -2.32 7.77 -8.46
CA TYR A 480 -3.60 7.97 -9.11
C TYR A 480 -3.49 8.96 -10.26
N ASP A 481 -4.33 8.74 -11.26
CA ASP A 481 -4.65 9.75 -12.27
C ASP A 481 -6.06 10.25 -12.01
N ASN A 482 -6.24 11.55 -12.15
CA ASN A 482 -7.52 12.17 -11.99
C ASN A 482 -7.89 12.99 -13.23
N SER A 483 -8.87 12.47 -13.98
CA SER A 483 -9.51 13.15 -15.11
C SER A 483 -11.02 13.19 -14.88
N GLU A 484 -11.83 12.57 -15.75
CA GLU A 484 -13.26 12.33 -15.51
C GLU A 484 -13.50 11.21 -14.49
N TRP A 485 -12.58 10.24 -14.44
CA TRP A 485 -12.55 9.15 -13.48
C TRP A 485 -11.27 9.23 -12.66
N THR A 486 -11.32 8.78 -11.40
CA THR A 486 -10.11 8.52 -10.64
C THR A 486 -9.63 7.10 -10.95
N ILE A 487 -8.38 6.99 -11.42
CA ILE A 487 -7.72 5.72 -11.72
C ILE A 487 -6.72 5.44 -10.60
N ALA A 488 -6.92 4.38 -9.82
CA ALA A 488 -5.90 3.90 -8.91
C ALA A 488 -4.97 2.94 -9.64
N LYS A 489 -3.65 3.17 -9.56
CA LYS A 489 -2.64 2.37 -10.27
C LYS A 489 -1.39 2.14 -9.43
N LEU A 490 -0.65 1.09 -9.79
CA LEU A 490 0.70 0.83 -9.29
C LEU A 490 1.72 1.12 -10.39
N VAL A 491 2.87 1.65 -10.00
CA VAL A 491 3.99 1.93 -10.91
C VAL A 491 5.27 1.44 -10.28
N ALA A 492 6.09 0.70 -11.04
CA ALA A 492 7.41 0.29 -10.61
C ALA A 492 8.50 1.09 -11.32
N PHE A 493 9.43 1.60 -10.52
CA PHE A 493 10.62 2.30 -10.98
C PHE A 493 11.85 1.51 -10.62
N ASN A 494 12.82 1.43 -11.52
CA ASN A 494 14.13 0.93 -11.18
C ASN A 494 14.76 1.81 -10.09
N VAL A 495 15.27 1.19 -9.02
CA VAL A 495 15.83 1.86 -7.84
C VAL A 495 16.94 2.84 -8.22
N HIS A 496 17.78 2.48 -9.20
CA HIS A 496 18.98 3.24 -9.54
C HIS A 496 18.74 4.24 -10.66
N SER A 497 18.10 3.82 -11.75
CA SER A 497 17.89 4.69 -12.93
C SER A 497 16.64 5.56 -12.84
N GLY A 498 15.65 5.19 -12.01
CA GLY A 498 14.35 5.84 -11.98
C GLY A 498 13.47 5.55 -13.20
N LYS A 499 13.90 4.68 -14.11
CA LYS A 499 13.12 4.29 -15.29
C LYS A 499 11.87 3.51 -14.85
N CYS A 500 10.72 3.85 -15.42
CA CYS A 500 9.49 3.07 -15.27
C CYS A 500 9.68 1.69 -15.93
N GLU A 501 9.53 0.62 -15.14
CA GLU A 501 9.62 -0.76 -15.63
C GLU A 501 8.25 -1.32 -16.01
N TRP A 502 7.22 -1.00 -15.22
CA TRP A 502 5.84 -1.35 -15.53
C TRP A 502 4.86 -0.39 -14.83
N MET A 503 3.64 -0.34 -15.37
CA MET A 503 2.52 0.42 -14.82
C MET A 503 1.23 -0.39 -14.97
N THR A 504 0.50 -0.56 -13.86
CA THR A 504 -0.70 -1.40 -13.81
C THR A 504 -1.88 -0.62 -13.21
N PRO A 505 -2.89 -0.26 -14.02
CA PRO A 505 -4.17 0.24 -13.52
C PRO A 505 -4.93 -0.86 -12.77
N ILE A 506 -5.43 -0.54 -11.58
CA ILE A 506 -6.12 -1.51 -10.71
C ILE A 506 -7.64 -1.35 -10.83
N CYS A 507 -8.13 -0.13 -10.61
CA CYS A 507 -9.56 0.16 -10.71
C CYS A 507 -9.83 1.62 -11.06
N TYR A 508 -11.05 1.85 -11.54
CA TYR A 508 -11.60 3.15 -11.90
C TYR A 508 -12.84 3.38 -11.04
N ASN A 509 -12.91 4.52 -10.38
CA ASN A 509 -14.10 4.91 -9.63
C ASN A 509 -14.22 6.44 -9.58
N LYS A 510 -15.38 6.94 -9.19
CA LYS A 510 -15.62 8.37 -8.95
C LYS A 510 -15.43 8.71 -7.48
N LEU A 511 -15.14 9.98 -7.24
CA LEU A 511 -15.27 10.60 -5.92
C LEU A 511 -16.44 11.58 -5.94
N GLU A 512 -16.71 12.20 -4.81
CA GLU A 512 -17.81 13.16 -4.68
C GLU A 512 -17.58 14.34 -5.60
N LEU A 513 -18.61 14.67 -6.38
CA LEU A 513 -18.57 15.74 -7.37
C LEU A 513 -19.14 17.04 -6.81
N THR A 514 -18.64 18.16 -7.33
CA THR A 514 -19.25 19.48 -7.18
C THR A 514 -20.52 19.55 -8.01
N MET A 515 -21.31 20.62 -7.81
CA MET A 515 -22.49 20.88 -8.64
C MET A 515 -22.16 21.08 -10.12
N PHE A 516 -20.88 21.33 -10.45
CA PHE A 516 -20.38 21.50 -11.81
C PHE A 516 -19.86 20.18 -12.42
N GLY A 517 -20.09 19.04 -11.75
CA GLY A 517 -19.65 17.72 -12.21
C GLY A 517 -18.14 17.47 -12.09
N ALA A 518 -17.37 18.40 -11.52
CA ALA A 518 -15.95 18.21 -11.28
C ALA A 518 -15.69 17.65 -9.88
N GLN A 519 -14.61 16.90 -9.72
CA GLN A 519 -14.25 16.28 -8.44
C GLN A 519 -14.04 17.30 -7.31
N SER A 520 -14.57 17.01 -6.12
CA SER A 520 -14.60 17.92 -4.97
C SER A 520 -13.41 17.80 -4.01
N ARG A 521 -12.60 16.74 -4.10
CA ARG A 521 -11.44 16.51 -3.23
C ARG A 521 -10.36 15.65 -3.88
N GLU A 522 -9.15 15.75 -3.33
CA GLU A 522 -8.03 14.88 -3.69
C GLU A 522 -8.36 13.40 -3.40
N PRO A 523 -8.06 12.47 -4.34
CA PRO A 523 -8.09 11.04 -4.05
C PRO A 523 -7.09 10.64 -2.98
N LEU A 524 -7.55 9.90 -1.99
CA LEU A 524 -6.72 9.43 -0.88
C LEU A 524 -6.51 7.93 -1.02
N ILE A 525 -5.38 7.53 -1.57
CA ILE A 525 -5.01 6.11 -1.66
C ILE A 525 -4.25 5.66 -0.40
N SER A 526 -4.23 4.38 -0.08
CA SER A 526 -3.50 3.85 1.09
C SER A 526 -2.03 3.56 0.77
N PRO A 527 -1.13 3.57 1.78
CA PRO A 527 0.23 3.06 1.58
C PRO A 527 0.23 1.58 1.24
N LEU A 528 1.25 1.15 0.51
CA LEU A 528 1.41 -0.25 0.09
C LEU A 528 1.98 -1.13 1.19
N ALA A 529 1.63 -2.41 1.17
CA ALA A 529 2.31 -3.46 1.91
C ALA A 529 2.90 -4.50 0.95
N GLU A 530 3.99 -5.13 1.33
CA GLU A 530 4.65 -6.14 0.52
C GLU A 530 5.02 -7.36 1.36
N ARG A 531 4.89 -8.53 0.73
CA ARG A 531 5.45 -9.76 1.25
C ARG A 531 5.81 -10.72 0.13
N ASP A 532 7.04 -11.22 0.19
CA ASP A 532 7.56 -12.29 -0.66
C ASP A 532 7.42 -11.97 -2.17
N GLY A 533 7.58 -10.69 -2.52
CA GLY A 533 7.48 -10.17 -3.89
C GLY A 533 6.07 -9.78 -4.32
N ILE A 534 5.05 -9.98 -3.48
CA ILE A 534 3.67 -9.59 -3.77
C ILE A 534 3.34 -8.28 -3.04
N VAL A 535 2.81 -7.32 -3.80
CA VAL A 535 2.38 -6.02 -3.31
C VAL A 535 0.87 -6.01 -3.11
N TYR A 536 0.43 -5.51 -1.95
CA TYR A 536 -0.96 -5.39 -1.56
C TYR A 536 -1.36 -3.91 -1.50
N PHE A 537 -2.45 -3.58 -2.19
CA PHE A 537 -2.89 -2.20 -2.37
C PHE A 537 -4.39 -2.05 -2.07
N CYS A 538 -4.71 -1.33 -0.99
CA CYS A 538 -6.06 -0.86 -0.72
C CYS A 538 -6.26 0.48 -1.45
N THR A 539 -7.14 0.49 -2.44
CA THR A 539 -7.27 1.64 -3.36
C THR A 539 -8.02 2.81 -2.73
N ASN A 540 -8.84 2.57 -1.70
CA ASN A 540 -9.85 3.51 -1.18
C ASN A 540 -10.81 4.01 -2.27
N LEU A 541 -11.01 3.17 -3.28
CA LEU A 541 -11.93 3.33 -4.40
C LEU A 541 -12.73 2.03 -4.61
N GLY A 542 -13.01 1.29 -3.55
CA GLY A 542 -13.80 0.05 -3.58
C GLY A 542 -13.02 -1.26 -3.73
N ALA A 543 -11.68 -1.26 -3.77
CA ALA A 543 -10.91 -2.48 -4.05
C ALA A 543 -9.63 -2.71 -3.20
N LEU A 544 -9.34 -3.98 -2.92
CA LEU A 544 -8.03 -4.47 -2.45
C LEU A 544 -7.42 -5.36 -3.52
N ALA A 545 -6.21 -5.05 -3.97
CA ALA A 545 -5.49 -5.81 -4.98
C ALA A 545 -4.23 -6.47 -4.43
N ALA A 546 -3.90 -7.65 -4.95
CA ALA A 546 -2.59 -8.28 -4.83
C ALA A 546 -1.92 -8.35 -6.22
N VAL A 547 -0.69 -7.87 -6.30
CA VAL A 547 0.04 -7.68 -7.56
C VAL A 547 1.45 -8.26 -7.42
N ASP A 548 1.91 -8.99 -8.43
CA ASP A 548 3.30 -9.43 -8.51
C ASP A 548 4.21 -8.20 -8.70
N GLY A 549 5.11 -7.96 -7.76
CA GLY A 549 5.96 -6.77 -7.76
C GLY A 549 7.06 -6.78 -8.83
N GLU A 550 7.38 -7.94 -9.41
CA GLU A 550 8.36 -8.02 -10.49
C GLU A 550 7.72 -7.61 -11.82
N THR A 551 6.54 -8.15 -12.12
CA THR A 551 5.93 -8.03 -13.46
C THR A 551 4.81 -6.99 -13.52
N GLY A 552 4.25 -6.60 -12.39
CA GLY A 552 3.04 -5.78 -12.33
C GLY A 552 1.75 -6.56 -12.63
N ARG A 553 1.84 -7.90 -12.78
CA ARG A 553 0.67 -8.76 -13.03
C ARG A 553 -0.25 -8.76 -11.80
N ILE A 554 -1.52 -8.44 -12.00
CA ILE A 554 -2.54 -8.56 -10.96
C ILE A 554 -2.76 -10.04 -10.69
N LEU A 555 -2.65 -10.49 -9.44
CA LEU A 555 -2.92 -11.87 -9.04
C LEU A 555 -4.40 -12.05 -8.69
N TRP A 556 -4.93 -11.12 -7.90
CA TRP A 556 -6.35 -11.05 -7.56
C TRP A 556 -6.76 -9.64 -7.11
N ILE A 557 -8.06 -9.36 -7.20
CA ILE A 557 -8.73 -8.18 -6.66
C ILE A 557 -9.97 -8.60 -5.88
N ARG A 558 -10.17 -8.00 -4.71
CA ARG A 558 -11.42 -8.05 -3.94
C ARG A 558 -12.08 -6.69 -3.99
N ALA A 559 -13.29 -6.63 -4.52
CA ALA A 559 -14.17 -5.49 -4.29
C ALA A 559 -14.71 -5.58 -2.85
N TYR A 560 -14.80 -4.44 -2.17
CA TYR A 560 -15.37 -4.35 -0.83
C TYR A 560 -16.55 -3.39 -0.81
N ASP A 561 -17.38 -3.48 0.24
CA ASP A 561 -18.57 -2.65 0.38
C ASP A 561 -18.16 -1.18 0.59
N GLU A 562 -18.33 -0.38 -0.45
CA GLU A 562 -18.08 1.06 -0.42
C GLU A 562 -19.31 1.84 0.07
N ILE A 563 -19.07 3.03 0.63
CA ILE A 563 -20.12 3.97 0.99
C ILE A 563 -20.60 4.65 -0.30
N GLU A 564 -21.90 4.66 -0.52
CA GLU A 564 -22.50 5.29 -1.71
C GLU A 564 -22.16 6.79 -1.80
N ILE A 565 -21.93 7.25 -3.02
CA ILE A 565 -21.69 8.66 -3.32
C ILE A 565 -23.03 9.33 -3.55
N GLU A 566 -23.37 10.28 -2.67
CA GLU A 566 -24.55 11.11 -2.81
C GLU A 566 -24.34 12.23 -3.82
N ALA A 567 -25.39 12.59 -4.57
CA ALA A 567 -25.38 13.72 -5.47
C ALA A 567 -25.25 15.05 -4.70
N ALA A 568 -24.61 16.04 -5.31
CA ALA A 568 -24.56 17.39 -4.74
C ALA A 568 -25.97 17.97 -4.63
N VAL A 569 -26.27 18.62 -3.50
CA VAL A 569 -27.55 19.29 -3.26
C VAL A 569 -27.33 20.79 -3.44
N ARG A 570 -27.90 21.35 -4.51
CA ARG A 570 -27.64 22.73 -4.94
C ARG A 570 -26.12 22.93 -5.11
N HIS A 571 -25.52 23.87 -4.38
CA HIS A 571 -24.09 24.15 -4.41
C HIS A 571 -23.28 23.40 -3.35
N ILE A 572 -23.92 22.50 -2.60
CA ILE A 572 -23.30 21.77 -1.49
C ILE A 572 -22.94 20.36 -1.97
N THR A 573 -21.65 20.07 -2.04
CA THR A 573 -21.16 18.69 -2.18
C THR A 573 -21.35 17.93 -0.87
N ILE A 574 -22.03 16.79 -0.94
CA ILE A 574 -22.12 15.86 0.19
C ILE A 574 -20.87 14.97 0.16
N LYS A 575 -19.97 15.14 1.13
CA LYS A 575 -18.75 14.33 1.27
C LYS A 575 -19.05 13.11 2.13
N ARG A 576 -18.68 11.91 1.67
CA ARG A 576 -18.82 10.69 2.48
C ARG A 576 -17.99 10.80 3.76
N GLU A 577 -18.58 10.37 4.86
CA GLU A 577 -17.89 10.25 6.15
C GLU A 577 -16.81 9.16 6.07
N MET A 578 -15.63 9.47 6.57
CA MET A 578 -14.52 8.52 6.67
C MET A 578 -14.52 7.88 8.06
N PHE A 579 -14.89 6.60 8.13
CA PHE A 579 -15.01 5.89 9.40
C PHE A 579 -13.65 5.45 9.95
N TRP A 580 -12.73 5.08 9.06
CA TRP A 580 -11.36 4.68 9.41
C TRP A 580 -10.36 5.79 9.11
N GLU A 581 -9.26 5.82 9.84
CA GLU A 581 -8.08 6.59 9.45
C GLU A 581 -7.27 5.85 8.40
N ASN A 582 -6.70 6.61 7.47
CA ASN A 582 -5.88 6.08 6.39
C ASN A 582 -4.74 5.27 6.99
N SER A 583 -4.66 4.01 6.59
CA SER A 583 -3.72 3.04 7.15
C SER A 583 -3.27 2.11 6.04
N PRO A 584 -1.99 1.71 6.02
CA PRO A 584 -1.56 0.66 5.13
C PRO A 584 -2.32 -0.66 5.43
N PRO A 585 -2.51 -1.52 4.42
CA PRO A 585 -2.76 -2.93 4.69
C PRO A 585 -1.68 -3.48 5.63
N VAL A 586 -2.07 -4.30 6.60
CA VAL A 586 -1.12 -4.96 7.51
C VAL A 586 -1.11 -6.44 7.22
N ILE A 587 0.08 -6.97 6.96
CA ILE A 587 0.29 -8.39 6.68
C ILE A 587 0.83 -9.06 7.92
N SER A 588 0.18 -10.12 8.39
CA SER A 588 0.71 -10.97 9.46
C SER A 588 0.29 -12.42 9.22
N ASP A 589 1.23 -13.35 9.40
CA ASP A 589 1.04 -14.80 9.17
C ASP A 589 0.61 -15.16 7.75
N ASP A 590 -0.68 -15.31 7.49
CA ASP A 590 -1.31 -15.67 6.20
C ASP A 590 -2.52 -14.76 5.93
N VAL A 591 -2.60 -13.63 6.63
CA VAL A 591 -3.71 -12.67 6.56
C VAL A 591 -3.19 -11.31 6.15
N VAL A 592 -3.95 -10.63 5.27
CA VAL A 592 -3.85 -9.19 5.03
C VAL A 592 -5.09 -8.51 5.60
N ILE A 593 -4.88 -7.50 6.44
CA ILE A 593 -5.95 -6.72 7.08
C ILE A 593 -5.95 -5.32 6.48
N THR A 594 -7.13 -4.81 6.13
CA THR A 594 -7.31 -3.44 5.63
C THR A 594 -8.48 -2.72 6.29
N THR A 595 -8.37 -1.41 6.37
CA THR A 595 -9.38 -0.48 6.90
C THR A 595 -9.62 0.62 5.86
N PRO A 596 -10.40 0.34 4.80
CA PRO A 596 -10.60 1.28 3.71
C PRO A 596 -11.30 2.57 4.19
N LEU A 597 -10.89 3.71 3.64
CA LEU A 597 -11.47 5.03 4.01
C LEU A 597 -12.93 5.18 3.59
N ASP A 598 -13.28 4.53 2.49
CA ASP A 598 -14.56 4.56 1.79
C ASP A 598 -15.46 3.38 2.20
N SER A 599 -15.16 2.67 3.29
CA SER A 599 -15.99 1.58 3.81
C SER A 599 -16.30 1.74 5.30
N ARG A 600 -17.43 1.18 5.72
CA ARG A 600 -17.80 1.05 7.15
C ARG A 600 -17.18 -0.20 7.79
N LEU A 601 -16.45 -1.00 7.03
CA LEU A 601 -15.96 -2.30 7.47
C LEU A 601 -14.43 -2.32 7.51
N CYS A 602 -13.87 -3.06 8.47
CA CYS A 602 -12.50 -3.56 8.40
C CYS A 602 -12.54 -5.00 7.92
N TYR A 603 -11.60 -5.37 7.04
CA TYR A 603 -11.57 -6.68 6.42
C TYR A 603 -10.27 -7.40 6.70
N ALA A 604 -10.37 -8.72 6.85
CA ALA A 604 -9.24 -9.63 6.79
C ALA A 604 -9.43 -10.64 5.66
N PHE A 605 -8.41 -10.75 4.82
CA PHE A 605 -8.39 -11.67 3.70
C PHE A 605 -7.21 -12.63 3.84
N GLU A 606 -7.40 -13.86 3.35
CA GLU A 606 -6.30 -14.78 3.12
C GLU A 606 -5.31 -14.19 2.11
N LEU A 607 -4.03 -14.21 2.48
CA LEU A 607 -2.97 -13.51 1.77
C LEU A 607 -2.76 -14.02 0.34
N GLU A 608 -2.84 -15.35 0.13
CA GLU A 608 -2.55 -15.99 -1.16
C GLU A 608 -3.74 -15.94 -2.11
N THR A 609 -4.95 -16.21 -1.62
CA THR A 609 -6.16 -16.39 -2.46
C THR A 609 -7.10 -15.17 -2.46
N GLY A 610 -6.83 -14.22 -1.55
CA GLY A 610 -7.71 -13.10 -1.28
C GLY A 610 -9.03 -13.49 -0.59
N LYS A 611 -9.29 -14.76 -0.25
CA LYS A 611 -10.57 -15.18 0.34
C LYS A 611 -10.87 -14.41 1.63
N LEU A 612 -12.10 -13.91 1.78
CA LEU A 612 -12.53 -13.24 3.01
C LEU A 612 -12.47 -14.22 4.19
N ARG A 613 -11.75 -13.84 5.24
CA ARG A 613 -11.67 -14.59 6.51
C ARG A 613 -12.74 -14.10 7.47
N TRP A 614 -12.78 -12.80 7.68
CA TRP A 614 -13.77 -12.11 8.50
C TRP A 614 -13.80 -10.63 8.11
N ASN A 615 -14.90 -9.97 8.44
CA ASN A 615 -14.97 -8.53 8.48
C ASN A 615 -15.60 -8.10 9.80
N ILE A 616 -15.28 -6.89 10.24
CA ILE A 616 -15.93 -6.27 11.38
C ILE A 616 -16.51 -4.94 10.95
N LYS A 617 -17.75 -4.69 11.37
CA LYS A 617 -18.33 -3.36 11.24
C LYS A 617 -17.62 -2.43 12.20
N TYR A 618 -17.35 -1.23 11.71
CA TYR A 618 -16.98 -0.12 12.55
C TYR A 618 -17.98 0.01 13.70
N ASP A 619 -17.45 0.02 14.92
CA ASP A 619 -18.24 0.01 16.14
C ASP A 619 -18.73 1.44 16.45
N HIS A 620 -19.95 1.74 15.99
CA HIS A 620 -20.74 2.92 16.35
C HIS A 620 -21.91 2.45 17.24
N HIS A 621 -21.99 2.89 18.49
CA HIS A 621 -23.23 2.78 19.26
C HIS A 621 -24.18 3.92 18.88
N GLY A 622 -25.44 3.59 18.65
CA GLY A 622 -26.48 4.52 18.20
C GLY A 622 -26.78 5.65 19.18
N GLU A 623 -27.38 6.71 18.65
CA GLU A 623 -28.17 7.76 19.31
C GLU A 623 -27.56 8.60 20.46
N ASP A 624 -26.31 8.41 20.85
CA ASP A 624 -25.65 9.36 21.75
C ASP A 624 -25.30 10.66 21.01
N LYS A 625 -26.17 11.66 21.17
CA LYS A 625 -25.98 13.07 20.75
C LYS A 625 -24.90 13.78 21.60
N GLY A 626 -23.82 13.10 21.95
CA GLY A 626 -22.62 13.72 22.53
C GLY A 626 -21.73 14.33 21.44
N PRO A 627 -20.88 15.33 21.75
CA PRO A 627 -20.01 15.98 20.76
C PRO A 627 -18.91 15.07 20.20
N TYR A 628 -18.71 13.86 20.73
CA TYR A 628 -17.69 12.91 20.30
C TYR A 628 -18.31 11.53 20.06
N PRO A 629 -18.33 11.00 18.82
CA PRO A 629 -18.78 9.64 18.60
C PRO A 629 -17.80 8.68 19.28
N THR A 630 -18.32 7.71 20.05
CA THR A 630 -17.51 6.64 20.65
C THR A 630 -17.04 5.68 19.56
N VAL A 631 -15.78 5.77 19.16
CA VAL A 631 -15.31 5.28 17.86
C VAL A 631 -14.02 4.50 17.99
N VAL A 632 -13.95 3.35 17.32
CA VAL A 632 -12.70 2.68 16.96
C VAL A 632 -12.44 2.98 15.48
N ASN A 633 -11.47 3.84 15.19
CA ASN A 633 -11.18 4.28 13.81
C ASN A 633 -9.74 4.05 13.36
N ARG A 634 -8.85 3.58 14.23
CA ARG A 634 -7.42 3.41 13.91
C ARG A 634 -7.00 1.97 14.14
N MET A 635 -6.43 1.33 13.12
CA MET A 635 -5.68 0.08 13.30
C MET A 635 -4.26 0.42 13.76
N VAL A 636 -3.88 0.06 14.97
CA VAL A 636 -2.52 0.30 15.50
C VAL A 636 -1.53 -0.72 14.90
N GLY A 637 -1.93 -1.98 14.79
CA GLY A 637 -1.12 -3.06 14.22
C GLY A 637 -1.45 -4.43 14.80
N VAL A 638 -0.56 -5.40 14.57
CA VAL A 638 -0.75 -6.80 14.99
C VAL A 638 0.37 -7.23 15.92
N SER A 639 0.03 -7.85 17.06
CA SER A 639 1.01 -8.43 17.98
C SER A 639 0.41 -9.64 18.71
N SER A 640 1.20 -10.70 18.87
CA SER A 640 0.80 -11.92 19.60
C SER A 640 -0.55 -12.50 19.16
N GLY A 641 -0.79 -12.54 17.83
CA GLY A 641 -2.02 -13.04 17.23
C GLY A 641 -3.23 -12.10 17.37
N LYS A 642 -3.04 -10.86 17.84
CA LYS A 642 -4.12 -9.89 18.06
C LYS A 642 -3.96 -8.68 17.18
N VAL A 643 -5.05 -8.26 16.53
CA VAL A 643 -5.13 -6.96 15.86
C VAL A 643 -5.61 -5.94 16.87
N ILE A 644 -4.85 -4.87 17.05
CA ILE A 644 -5.16 -3.82 18.02
C ILE A 644 -5.69 -2.59 17.29
N PHE A 645 -6.86 -2.13 17.73
CA PHE A 645 -7.46 -0.90 17.26
C PHE A 645 -7.60 0.11 18.39
N SER A 646 -7.63 1.40 18.02
CA SER A 646 -7.75 2.52 18.95
C SER A 646 -8.70 3.61 18.41
N GLY A 647 -9.11 4.49 19.32
CA GLY A 647 -9.96 5.66 19.07
C GLY A 647 -10.41 6.22 20.42
N SER A 648 -11.72 6.37 20.65
CA SER A 648 -12.27 6.61 22.00
C SER A 648 -12.18 5.38 22.91
N ARG A 649 -11.85 4.22 22.35
CA ARG A 649 -11.68 2.94 23.03
C ARG A 649 -10.57 2.14 22.38
N ILE A 650 -10.03 1.17 23.11
CA ILE A 650 -9.04 0.22 22.61
C ILE A 650 -9.72 -1.13 22.47
N MET A 651 -9.50 -1.79 21.36
CA MET A 651 -10.05 -3.12 21.10
C MET A 651 -8.94 -4.04 20.60
N ALA A 652 -8.91 -5.25 21.14
CA ALA A 652 -8.13 -6.34 20.58
C ALA A 652 -9.07 -7.40 20.02
N ILE A 653 -8.80 -7.81 18.79
CA ILE A 653 -9.47 -8.94 18.14
C ILE A 653 -8.45 -10.02 17.79
N ASP A 654 -8.89 -11.26 17.77
CA ASP A 654 -8.09 -12.37 17.28
C ASP A 654 -7.91 -12.28 15.75
N ILE A 655 -6.67 -12.40 15.27
CA ILE A 655 -6.38 -12.22 13.84
C ILE A 655 -6.98 -13.31 12.95
N LYS A 656 -7.17 -14.52 13.48
CA LYS A 656 -7.64 -15.67 12.70
C LYS A 656 -9.16 -15.69 12.58
N THR A 657 -9.85 -15.34 13.66
CA THR A 657 -11.31 -15.48 13.78
C THR A 657 -12.06 -14.15 13.69
N GLY A 658 -11.40 -13.02 13.92
CA GLY A 658 -12.04 -11.70 14.00
C GLY A 658 -12.82 -11.48 15.31
N LEU A 659 -12.81 -12.44 16.22
CA LEU A 659 -13.52 -12.34 17.50
C LEU A 659 -12.83 -11.36 18.45
N ARG A 660 -13.63 -10.52 19.10
CA ARG A 660 -13.14 -9.58 20.12
C ARG A 660 -12.65 -10.34 21.34
N ILE A 661 -11.41 -10.09 21.73
CA ILE A 661 -10.78 -10.69 22.91
C ILE A 661 -11.01 -9.82 24.14
N TRP A 662 -10.74 -8.51 24.02
CA TRP A 662 -10.97 -7.55 25.09
C TRP A 662 -11.21 -6.15 24.52
N LYS A 663 -11.79 -5.28 25.35
CA LYS A 663 -12.07 -3.88 25.04
C LYS A 663 -11.85 -3.03 26.28
N VAL A 664 -11.32 -1.83 26.09
CA VAL A 664 -11.09 -0.83 27.13
C VAL A 664 -11.68 0.49 26.69
N GLU A 665 -12.61 1.05 27.47
CA GLU A 665 -13.11 2.42 27.25
C GLU A 665 -12.06 3.44 27.72
N LEU A 666 -11.87 4.51 26.94
CA LEU A 666 -11.00 5.61 27.33
C LEU A 666 -11.84 6.78 27.83
N GLU A 667 -11.33 7.48 28.84
CA GLU A 667 -11.94 8.73 29.32
C GLU A 667 -11.99 9.78 28.19
N THR A 668 -13.01 10.64 28.20
CA THR A 668 -13.26 11.67 27.17
C THR A 668 -12.07 12.62 26.95
N ASN A 669 -11.19 12.83 27.93
CA ASN A 669 -9.97 13.66 27.80
C ASN A 669 -8.69 12.86 27.50
N ARG A 670 -8.82 11.56 27.20
CA ARG A 670 -7.74 10.58 27.05
C ARG A 670 -7.93 9.64 25.86
N TYR A 671 -8.82 9.95 24.93
CA TYR A 671 -8.95 9.19 23.68
C TYR A 671 -7.67 9.28 22.82
N ALA A 672 -7.53 8.31 21.93
CA ALA A 672 -6.42 8.23 21.00
C ALA A 672 -6.51 9.37 19.97
N VAL A 673 -5.47 10.21 19.90
CA VAL A 673 -5.42 11.35 18.96
C VAL A 673 -4.43 11.16 17.80
N ALA A 674 -3.56 10.17 17.90
CA ALA A 674 -2.44 9.98 16.98
C ALA A 674 -2.10 8.48 16.85
N ALA A 675 -1.18 8.15 15.94
CA ALA A 675 -0.73 6.79 15.75
C ALA A 675 0.08 6.28 16.96
N GLY A 676 -0.42 5.20 17.56
CA GLY A 676 0.29 4.48 18.61
C GLY A 676 1.42 3.60 18.11
N CYS A 677 2.13 2.96 19.03
CA CYS A 677 3.12 1.94 18.72
C CYS A 677 2.88 0.65 19.52
N LEU A 678 3.38 -0.47 19.00
CA LEU A 678 3.25 -1.79 19.61
C LEU A 678 4.61 -2.36 19.92
N SER A 679 4.71 -3.05 21.04
CA SER A 679 5.74 -4.05 21.29
C SER A 679 5.13 -5.45 21.31
N LYS A 680 5.92 -6.48 21.63
CA LYS A 680 5.40 -7.83 21.87
C LYS A 680 4.42 -7.88 23.04
N ARG A 681 4.58 -7.01 24.04
CA ARG A 681 3.84 -7.06 25.33
C ARG A 681 2.83 -5.93 25.49
N TYR A 682 3.10 -4.76 24.93
CA TYR A 682 2.34 -3.55 25.24
C TYR A 682 1.91 -2.79 24.01
N VAL A 683 0.76 -2.11 24.13
CA VAL A 683 0.30 -1.08 23.20
C VAL A 683 0.41 0.28 23.85
N TYR A 684 0.98 1.24 23.11
CA TYR A 684 1.15 2.63 23.52
C TYR A 684 0.12 3.48 22.77
N ILE A 685 -0.79 4.12 23.51
CA ILE A 685 -1.89 4.91 22.95
C ILE A 685 -1.68 6.40 23.29
N PRO A 686 -1.38 7.25 22.30
CA PRO A 686 -1.17 8.67 22.50
C PRO A 686 -2.49 9.43 22.66
N HIS A 687 -2.50 10.40 23.59
CA HIS A 687 -3.59 11.35 23.80
C HIS A 687 -3.02 12.78 23.81
N ARG A 688 -3.88 13.82 23.85
CA ARG A 688 -3.48 15.25 23.73
C ARG A 688 -2.36 15.74 24.65
N ARG A 689 -2.08 15.03 25.75
CA ARG A 689 -1.09 15.44 26.77
C ARG A 689 0.08 14.49 26.94
N GLY A 690 0.06 13.34 26.27
CA GLY A 690 0.83 12.19 26.73
C GLY A 690 0.50 10.90 26.02
N PHE A 691 0.75 9.78 26.68
CA PHE A 691 0.30 8.47 26.23
C PHE A 691 0.04 7.53 27.40
N ARG A 692 -0.80 6.53 27.18
CA ARG A 692 -1.05 5.42 28.11
C ARG A 692 -0.51 4.12 27.51
N VAL A 693 -0.09 3.20 28.38
CA VAL A 693 0.44 1.90 28.00
C VAL A 693 -0.46 0.82 28.54
N TYR A 694 -0.85 -0.13 27.70
CA TYR A 694 -1.73 -1.23 28.04
C TYR A 694 -1.10 -2.57 27.70
N ASN A 695 -1.37 -3.59 28.51
CA ASN A 695 -0.92 -4.95 28.26
C ASN A 695 -1.76 -5.60 27.15
N ILE A 696 -1.11 -6.11 26.10
CA ILE A 696 -1.79 -6.69 24.94
C ILE A 696 -2.56 -7.97 25.29
N ARG A 697 -2.15 -8.69 26.34
CA ARG A 697 -2.79 -9.95 26.76
C ARG A 697 -4.22 -9.71 27.23
N ASN A 698 -4.45 -8.70 28.05
CA ASN A 698 -5.71 -8.51 28.80
C ASN A 698 -6.30 -7.09 28.75
N GLY A 699 -5.57 -6.11 28.20
CA GLY A 699 -6.02 -4.72 28.13
C GLY A 699 -5.71 -3.90 29.38
N ASP A 700 -5.00 -4.42 30.38
CA ASP A 700 -4.74 -3.67 31.62
C ASP A 700 -3.83 -2.46 31.36
N ARG A 701 -4.20 -1.29 31.88
CA ARG A 701 -3.34 -0.11 31.87
C ARG A 701 -2.18 -0.32 32.84
N VAL A 702 -0.94 -0.22 32.34
CA VAL A 702 0.28 -0.39 33.13
C VAL A 702 1.06 0.90 33.36
N HIS A 703 0.83 1.94 32.55
CA HIS A 703 1.53 3.22 32.66
C HIS A 703 0.75 4.38 32.02
N GLU A 704 1.01 5.59 32.50
CA GLU A 704 0.63 6.84 31.85
C GLU A 704 1.84 7.78 31.92
N HIS A 705 2.15 8.42 30.79
CA HIS A 705 3.18 9.42 30.69
C HIS A 705 2.55 10.73 30.24
N ILE A 706 2.82 11.81 30.99
CA ILE A 706 2.43 13.17 30.62
C ILE A 706 3.69 13.92 30.21
N PHE A 707 3.65 14.50 29.02
CA PHE A 707 4.76 15.28 28.48
C PHE A 707 4.86 16.63 29.20
N LYS A 708 6.08 17.16 29.27
CA LYS A 708 6.33 18.49 29.85
C LYS A 708 5.82 19.58 28.92
N ARG A 709 5.97 19.38 27.61
CA ARG A 709 5.48 20.29 26.57
C ARG A 709 4.55 19.54 25.61
N PRO A 710 3.30 19.24 26.03
CA PRO A 710 2.34 18.48 25.24
C PRO A 710 2.17 18.95 23.78
N THR A 711 2.14 20.25 23.54
CA THR A 711 1.95 20.84 22.21
C THR A 711 3.10 20.54 21.25
N GLU A 712 4.31 20.31 21.78
CA GLU A 712 5.51 19.96 21.02
C GLU A 712 5.71 18.44 20.97
N GLU A 713 5.41 17.75 22.07
CA GLU A 713 5.87 16.38 22.32
C GLU A 713 4.78 15.32 22.11
N ALA A 714 3.49 15.64 22.27
CA ALA A 714 2.40 14.69 22.07
C ALA A 714 2.07 14.53 20.57
N GLY A 715 1.89 13.29 20.12
CA GLY A 715 1.60 12.97 18.73
C GLY A 715 1.86 11.49 18.41
N ASN A 716 2.25 11.20 17.17
CA ASN A 716 2.56 9.83 16.76
C ASN A 716 3.75 9.31 17.55
N LEU A 717 3.74 8.02 17.90
CA LEU A 717 4.78 7.38 18.71
C LEU A 717 5.61 6.41 17.87
N LEU A 718 6.92 6.43 18.05
CA LEU A 718 7.85 5.46 17.46
C LEU A 718 8.89 5.05 18.50
N ILE A 719 9.13 3.74 18.64
CA ILE A 719 10.21 3.20 19.46
C ILE A 719 11.15 2.41 18.54
N ALA A 720 12.39 2.88 18.46
CA ALA A 720 13.40 2.31 17.56
C ALA A 720 14.74 2.19 18.32
N GLY A 721 15.19 0.94 18.50
CA GLY A 721 16.37 0.63 19.31
C GLY A 721 16.25 1.17 20.73
N ASP A 722 17.16 2.07 21.09
CA ASP A 722 17.23 2.69 22.42
C ASP A 722 16.48 4.04 22.49
N TYR A 723 15.81 4.47 21.42
CA TYR A 723 15.20 5.80 21.31
C TYR A 723 13.67 5.72 21.33
N PHE A 724 13.06 6.72 21.96
CA PHE A 724 11.62 6.97 21.91
C PHE A 724 11.43 8.27 21.14
N ILE A 725 10.68 8.23 20.05
CA ILE A 725 10.51 9.35 19.12
C ILE A 725 9.04 9.71 19.09
N THR A 726 8.75 11.01 19.15
CA THR A 726 7.41 11.53 18.94
C THR A 726 7.38 12.51 17.79
N THR A 727 6.30 12.50 17.02
CA THR A 727 6.03 13.52 16.01
C THR A 727 4.67 14.17 16.27
N SER A 728 4.72 15.43 16.71
CA SER A 728 3.57 16.29 16.84
C SER A 728 3.23 16.96 15.51
N LYS A 729 2.36 17.96 15.54
CA LYS A 729 1.94 18.71 14.34
C LYS A 729 3.04 19.56 13.73
N MET A 730 4.06 19.92 14.52
CA MET A 730 5.12 20.85 14.09
C MET A 730 6.52 20.41 14.54
N TYR A 731 6.62 19.41 15.42
CA TYR A 731 7.89 19.02 16.02
C TYR A 731 8.10 17.50 15.94
N ALA A 732 9.37 17.11 15.84
CA ALA A 732 9.82 15.75 16.08
C ALA A 732 10.77 15.79 17.27
N THR A 733 10.46 15.06 18.33
CA THR A 733 11.30 15.00 19.51
C THR A 733 11.88 13.60 19.66
N VAL A 734 13.20 13.52 19.79
CA VAL A 734 13.94 12.28 20.02
C VAL A 734 14.34 12.25 21.48
N PHE A 735 13.87 11.23 22.20
CA PHE A 735 14.25 10.95 23.58
C PHE A 735 15.16 9.72 23.64
N ARG A 736 16.09 9.73 24.60
CA ARG A 736 16.73 8.52 25.08
C ARG A 736 15.67 7.72 25.85
N GLY A 737 15.39 6.49 25.41
CA GLY A 737 14.40 5.65 26.07
C GLY A 737 14.90 5.10 27.40
N VAL A 738 14.00 5.02 28.38
CA VAL A 738 14.21 4.36 29.66
C VAL A 738 13.31 3.12 29.72
N PRO A 739 13.78 1.96 30.23
CA PRO A 739 12.92 0.79 30.37
C PRO A 739 11.67 1.07 31.21
N LEU A 740 10.50 0.67 30.69
CA LEU A 740 9.20 0.87 31.32
C LEU A 740 9.16 0.34 32.77
N GLU A 741 9.74 -0.85 33.00
CA GLU A 741 9.75 -1.53 34.30
C GLU A 741 10.56 -0.79 35.39
N LYS A 742 11.55 0.02 35.02
CA LYS A 742 12.32 0.80 35.99
C LYS A 742 11.50 1.94 36.59
N ARG A 743 10.64 2.60 35.78
CA ARG A 743 9.79 3.70 36.26
C ARG A 743 8.60 3.22 37.10
N SER A 744 8.01 2.06 36.78
CA SER A 744 6.89 1.52 37.57
C SER A 744 7.30 1.12 38.99
N ARG A 745 8.53 0.62 39.19
CA ARG A 745 9.10 0.34 40.52
C ARG A 745 9.36 1.61 41.33
N THR A 746 9.87 2.67 40.71
CA THR A 746 10.10 3.95 41.40
C THR A 746 8.78 4.59 41.84
N ALA A 747 7.75 4.57 40.99
CA ALA A 747 6.42 5.09 41.32
C ALA A 747 5.73 4.31 42.46
N ARG A 748 5.90 2.97 42.50
CA ARG A 748 5.40 2.15 43.63
C ARG A 748 6.15 2.42 44.93
N ARG A 749 7.48 2.66 44.87
CA ARG A 749 8.29 3.00 46.05
C ARG A 749 8.02 4.41 46.59
N SER A 750 7.70 5.38 45.74
CA SER A 750 7.31 6.73 46.19
C SER A 750 5.92 6.72 46.81
N ALA A 751 4.95 6.00 46.21
CA ALA A 751 3.62 5.86 46.79
C ALA A 751 3.63 5.13 48.15
N ALA A 752 4.49 4.11 48.32
CA ALA A 752 4.67 3.42 49.59
C ALA A 752 5.36 4.28 50.67
N LYS A 753 6.11 5.32 50.28
CA LYS A 753 6.75 6.28 51.21
C LYS A 753 5.88 7.48 51.57
N GLU A 754 4.79 7.71 50.84
CA GLU A 754 3.77 8.72 51.17
C GLU A 754 2.61 8.12 51.99
N SER A 755 2.55 6.79 52.08
CA SER A 755 1.59 6.04 52.91
C SER A 755 2.16 5.58 54.26
N ASP A 756 3.46 5.79 54.49
CA ASP A 756 4.17 5.66 55.77
C ASP A 756 4.43 7.08 56.31
#